data_AF-A0A9J6R9S7-F1
#
_entry.id   AF-A0A9J6R9S7-F1
#
_cell.length_a   1.000
_cell.length_b   1.000
_cell.length_c   1.000
_cell.angle_alpha   90.00
_cell.angle_beta   90.00
_cell.angle_gamma   90.00
#
_symmetry.space_group_name_H-M   'P 1'
#
loop_
_entity.id
_entity.type
_entity.pdbx_description
1 polymer ?
#
loop_
_entity_poly.entity_id
_entity_poly.type
_entity_poly.pdbx_seq_one_letter_code
_entity_poly.pdbx_strand_id
1 'polypeptide(L)'
;MKKKLSFVIVFLLVFSLFSSASASISTSAAEGNYDLPHLKFDLGTESSPSADGYTKISELTGYDREVGYGFDEVRPGDSRDQGNELRRDFVLASGNTFTVDLPNGEYFVEILTGSNWDSNSTTFSLQGADMEGGRNTSAGDFAIYEDSATVTDGQLTIMFGGVWARINAIEITEIGADEAIRLFDFGTETSPVEAGYTKVSNLVVYGSDLGYGFDEMIGARDQGTDLHLRDFVLASGNTFRVDVPNGDYKVLITTGAEWDNNRTSYSLQGGEIQGGTRTEAGQFLTYEDHIHVADEQITIAFSNEWARINAIEIVPILVINSLEVSNFSVTGTFVDLNWESSAAAVSYHVFRKEEGESNFTLIGETIDSNYRDETVNVGYTYTYAVEAVTNFSLTPVKSNEVTVTMIDENRTPPGQPTEIELGEGVSEELVTFSWGEVNDATLYYVYRSRFHFEQIPNAIESFERIGITDEPFFTDSDIHSPNPYYYFVTAVNEGGVSEISEVLEAQGRDLPEREQCGAGAFDIEVIQTNGTWQAIRANGEVVYSGEVMLEAVQSAVDNLTPDRTNQEKVLVRDSGTMSADESIDLPSHTILEVCGTIHVKKTDGGFSYDNHAAAVRVRYAENVSIPNLSVTGSPNFGIFVRTSEDIHLGNIDLRLDSGHGIRIDSRDDDSVYGVRNVQIDEVYVSGTSSHGLETYGVDGIKIGMVTAVDTGYSGVLLNDTINAEVDTVYGYRAASGTGYAAFRMANRNGHIDDDYTPNIFVGEVIARHGGRGIFSVSRSGGAVIDRIDIAHTGNNAILLENGYNITINGGIVEGQNGIRISARAEFPNNSDILVQNLTVRNSSIIERPIGENIQFLNITLEGNSTVEANYITYAEDIDEPGEDTNDPDEEADDPDQVTGDPVEGTDDPDEGTGDPGEGVDDEDEEADNTDGGAGDSDEEADDPEESTDDPDKDVNDSEEGADDEDQMPDTATNTYTNLLIGFVLLIIGVLIFFMIQKRLGMKKNI
;
A
#
# COMPACT_ATOMS: atom_id res chain seq x y z
N MET A 1 27.75 -52.18 16.29
CA MET A 1 28.11 -53.60 15.98
C MET A 1 26.84 -54.37 15.58
N LYS A 2 26.70 -54.75 14.30
CA LYS A 2 25.70 -55.67 13.69
C LYS A 2 24.23 -55.72 14.24
N LYS A 3 23.29 -55.24 13.39
CA LYS A 3 22.02 -55.90 12.96
C LYS A 3 20.90 -56.22 13.98
N LYS A 4 19.60 -56.28 13.63
CA LYS A 4 18.75 -55.70 12.54
C LYS A 4 17.27 -56.04 12.84
N LEU A 5 16.33 -55.27 12.25
CA LEU A 5 14.85 -55.38 12.10
C LEU A 5 14.15 -54.15 12.71
N SER A 6 13.45 -53.27 12.01
CA SER A 6 12.69 -53.30 10.74
C SER A 6 11.28 -53.91 10.84
N PHE A 7 10.27 -53.05 10.76
CA PHE A 7 9.16 -53.20 9.81
C PHE A 7 8.64 -51.80 9.41
N VAL A 8 8.50 -51.58 8.11
CA VAL A 8 7.83 -50.43 7.46
C VAL A 8 6.92 -51.04 6.41
N ILE A 9 5.74 -50.45 6.18
CA ILE A 9 4.84 -50.83 5.09
C ILE A 9 4.55 -49.56 4.29
N VAL A 10 4.67 -49.67 2.97
CA VAL A 10 4.43 -48.61 1.98
C VAL A 10 3.09 -48.87 1.32
N PHE A 11 2.38 -47.81 0.94
CA PHE A 11 1.42 -47.79 -0.16
C PHE A 11 1.60 -46.49 -0.95
N LEU A 12 1.46 -46.56 -2.27
CA LEU A 12 1.81 -45.49 -3.22
C LEU A 12 0.97 -45.69 -4.50
N LEU A 13 0.62 -44.59 -5.18
CA LEU A 13 -0.21 -44.51 -6.41
C LEU A 13 -1.68 -44.96 -6.21
N VAL A 14 -2.66 -44.40 -6.93
CA VAL A 14 -2.62 -43.67 -8.22
C VAL A 14 -3.32 -42.31 -8.12
N PHE A 15 -2.75 -41.28 -8.75
CA PHE A 15 -3.46 -40.11 -9.26
C PHE A 15 -3.09 -39.94 -10.74
N SER A 16 -4.01 -39.46 -11.59
CA SER A 16 -3.74 -39.30 -13.02
C SER A 16 -4.59 -38.23 -13.69
N LEU A 17 -3.91 -37.27 -14.32
CA LEU A 17 -4.34 -36.54 -15.52
C LEU A 17 -5.74 -35.90 -15.50
N PHE A 18 -5.80 -34.62 -15.13
CA PHE A 18 -6.62 -33.66 -15.88
C PHE A 18 -5.82 -32.41 -16.25
N SER A 19 -6.15 -31.84 -17.42
CA SER A 19 -5.49 -30.67 -17.99
C SER A 19 -6.35 -29.45 -17.73
N SER A 20 -5.86 -28.52 -16.90
CA SER A 20 -6.53 -27.24 -16.63
C SER A 20 -6.52 -26.34 -17.88
N ALA A 21 -7.65 -26.28 -18.58
CA ALA A 21 -7.85 -25.34 -19.68
C ALA A 21 -8.27 -23.97 -19.11
N SER A 22 -7.35 -23.01 -19.08
CA SER A 22 -7.59 -21.67 -18.52
C SER A 22 -8.71 -20.93 -19.27
N ALA A 23 -9.86 -20.75 -18.62
CA ALA A 23 -10.97 -19.97 -19.15
C ALA A 23 -10.74 -18.47 -18.88
N SER A 24 -10.41 -17.71 -19.92
CA SER A 24 -10.21 -16.26 -19.82
C SER A 24 -11.54 -15.52 -19.60
N ILE A 25 -11.76 -15.00 -18.39
CA ILE A 25 -12.91 -14.13 -18.10
C ILE A 25 -12.63 -12.73 -18.64
N SER A 26 -13.35 -12.32 -19.68
CA SER A 26 -13.30 -10.95 -20.20
C SER A 26 -14.28 -10.07 -19.41
N THR A 27 -13.77 -9.17 -18.57
CA THR A 27 -14.59 -8.20 -17.82
C THR A 27 -15.12 -7.10 -18.73
N SER A 28 -16.28 -7.33 -19.36
CA SER A 28 -17.13 -6.24 -19.86
C SER A 28 -17.93 -5.64 -18.71
N ALA A 29 -17.81 -4.33 -18.49
CA ALA A 29 -18.69 -3.64 -17.54
C ALA A 29 -20.16 -3.79 -17.97
N ALA A 30 -20.95 -4.50 -17.17
CA ALA A 30 -22.39 -4.65 -17.31
C ALA A 30 -23.07 -3.93 -16.15
N GLU A 31 -24.26 -3.38 -16.42
CA GLU A 31 -25.08 -2.72 -15.39
C GLU A 31 -25.54 -3.77 -14.36
N GLY A 32 -25.50 -3.41 -13.07
CA GLY A 32 -25.66 -4.36 -11.98
C GLY A 32 -27.04 -5.01 -11.93
N ASN A 33 -27.08 -6.32 -12.10
CA ASN A 33 -28.22 -7.18 -11.78
C ASN A 33 -27.68 -8.47 -11.16
N TYR A 34 -27.55 -8.48 -9.83
CA TYR A 34 -27.15 -9.67 -9.08
C TYR A 34 -28.33 -10.65 -9.04
N ASP A 35 -28.31 -11.68 -9.90
CA ASP A 35 -29.20 -12.82 -9.74
C ASP A 35 -28.81 -13.58 -8.47
N LEU A 36 -29.77 -13.76 -7.56
CA LEU A 36 -29.62 -14.57 -6.33
C LEU A 36 -29.26 -16.03 -6.67
N PRO A 37 -28.66 -16.79 -5.74
CA PRO A 37 -28.46 -18.23 -5.85
C PRO A 37 -29.80 -18.97 -6.09
N HIS A 38 -30.08 -19.23 -7.36
CA HIS A 38 -31.29 -19.91 -7.84
C HIS A 38 -30.88 -21.20 -8.56
N LEU A 39 -30.43 -22.17 -7.77
CA LEU A 39 -29.92 -23.45 -8.30
C LEU A 39 -31.08 -24.34 -8.73
N LYS A 40 -30.96 -24.93 -9.92
CA LYS A 40 -31.99 -25.79 -10.53
C LYS A 40 -31.34 -27.09 -11.00
N PHE A 41 -31.82 -28.22 -10.52
CA PHE A 41 -31.27 -29.55 -10.81
C PHE A 41 -32.31 -30.46 -11.48
N ASP A 42 -31.99 -31.02 -12.65
CA ASP A 42 -32.77 -32.06 -13.36
C ASP A 42 -32.12 -33.43 -13.09
N LEU A 43 -32.84 -34.32 -12.40
CA LEU A 43 -32.32 -35.58 -11.89
C LEU A 43 -32.72 -36.75 -12.79
N GLY A 44 -31.76 -37.32 -13.51
CA GLY A 44 -32.04 -38.27 -14.59
C GLY A 44 -31.01 -39.37 -14.77
N THR A 45 -30.93 -39.87 -16.01
CA THR A 45 -29.93 -40.85 -16.45
C THR A 45 -28.73 -40.14 -17.06
N GLU A 46 -27.52 -40.71 -17.02
CA GLU A 46 -26.37 -40.17 -17.77
C GLU A 46 -26.66 -39.92 -19.27
N SER A 47 -27.58 -40.68 -19.88
CA SER A 47 -27.93 -40.56 -21.30
C SER A 47 -29.04 -39.55 -21.64
N SER A 48 -29.83 -39.07 -20.68
CA SER A 48 -31.02 -38.23 -20.96
C SER A 48 -30.68 -36.72 -20.98
N PRO A 49 -31.34 -35.91 -21.81
CA PRO A 49 -30.96 -34.50 -22.02
C PRO A 49 -31.63 -33.56 -21.01
N SER A 50 -30.86 -32.74 -20.29
CA SER A 50 -31.37 -31.82 -19.25
C SER A 50 -32.52 -30.92 -19.74
N ALA A 51 -33.42 -30.55 -18.84
CA ALA A 51 -34.36 -29.46 -19.05
C ALA A 51 -33.63 -28.11 -19.26
N ASP A 52 -34.27 -27.21 -20.01
CA ASP A 52 -33.71 -25.91 -20.35
C ASP A 52 -33.60 -25.03 -19.09
N GLY A 53 -32.39 -24.57 -18.77
CA GLY A 53 -32.09 -23.84 -17.52
C GLY A 53 -31.82 -24.70 -16.27
N TYR A 54 -31.68 -26.03 -16.38
CA TYR A 54 -31.39 -26.92 -15.24
C TYR A 54 -30.02 -27.60 -15.37
N THR A 55 -29.24 -27.56 -14.29
CA THR A 55 -28.03 -28.35 -14.09
C THR A 55 -28.39 -29.84 -14.02
N LYS A 56 -27.69 -30.66 -14.80
CA LYS A 56 -27.98 -32.09 -14.84
C LYS A 56 -27.32 -32.84 -13.69
N ILE A 57 -28.10 -33.70 -13.03
CA ILE A 57 -27.66 -34.66 -12.01
C ILE A 57 -28.05 -36.07 -12.46
N SER A 58 -27.24 -37.09 -12.15
CA SER A 58 -27.55 -38.49 -12.44
C SER A 58 -27.31 -39.41 -11.24
N GLU A 59 -27.59 -40.70 -11.38
CA GLU A 59 -27.25 -41.68 -10.34
C GLU A 59 -25.73 -41.89 -10.13
N LEU A 60 -24.91 -41.25 -10.96
CA LEU A 60 -23.44 -41.23 -10.89
C LEU A 60 -22.85 -39.91 -10.39
N THR A 61 -23.66 -38.86 -10.20
CA THR A 61 -23.20 -37.58 -9.64
C THR A 61 -23.03 -37.71 -8.12
N GLY A 62 -21.87 -38.19 -7.69
CA GLY A 62 -21.44 -38.12 -6.29
C GLY A 62 -21.13 -36.69 -5.89
N TYR A 63 -21.26 -36.37 -4.59
CA TYR A 63 -20.83 -35.06 -4.07
C TYR A 63 -19.32 -34.89 -4.24
N ASP A 64 -18.93 -33.75 -4.80
CA ASP A 64 -17.55 -33.34 -5.05
C ASP A 64 -17.38 -31.89 -4.59
N ARG A 65 -16.26 -31.59 -3.90
CA ARG A 65 -16.02 -30.29 -3.25
C ARG A 65 -15.41 -29.22 -4.19
N GLU A 66 -14.94 -29.59 -5.38
CA GLU A 66 -14.57 -28.63 -6.42
C GLU A 66 -15.79 -28.22 -7.26
N VAL A 67 -16.83 -29.07 -7.30
CA VAL A 67 -18.08 -28.84 -8.05
C VAL A 67 -19.20 -28.28 -7.15
N GLY A 68 -19.19 -28.60 -5.86
CA GLY A 68 -20.11 -28.07 -4.85
C GLY A 68 -21.50 -28.74 -4.79
N TYR A 69 -21.71 -29.90 -5.41
CA TYR A 69 -22.99 -30.65 -5.26
C TYR A 69 -22.89 -32.12 -5.64
N GLY A 70 -23.81 -32.95 -5.11
CA GLY A 70 -24.02 -34.34 -5.54
C GLY A 70 -24.57 -35.27 -4.45
N PHE A 71 -24.59 -36.58 -4.71
CA PHE A 71 -25.08 -37.61 -3.78
C PHE A 71 -23.98 -38.22 -2.89
N ASP A 72 -24.35 -38.64 -1.67
CA ASP A 72 -23.49 -39.35 -0.72
C ASP A 72 -23.10 -40.78 -1.15
N GLU A 73 -24.01 -41.55 -1.76
CA GLU A 73 -23.72 -42.87 -2.35
C GLU A 73 -24.21 -42.99 -3.81
N VAL A 74 -23.26 -43.18 -4.73
CA VAL A 74 -23.51 -43.42 -6.16
C VAL A 74 -23.84 -44.89 -6.45
N ARG A 75 -24.91 -45.15 -7.22
CA ARG A 75 -25.36 -46.52 -7.58
C ARG A 75 -25.77 -46.64 -9.05
N PRO A 76 -24.94 -47.25 -9.92
CA PRO A 76 -25.25 -47.39 -11.35
C PRO A 76 -26.55 -48.15 -11.63
N GLY A 77 -27.45 -47.55 -12.44
CA GLY A 77 -28.72 -48.15 -12.81
C GLY A 77 -29.89 -47.85 -11.86
N ASP A 78 -29.70 -46.97 -10.88
CA ASP A 78 -30.76 -46.39 -10.05
C ASP A 78 -31.32 -45.06 -10.63
N SER A 79 -31.38 -44.94 -11.97
CA SER A 79 -32.14 -43.89 -12.69
C SER A 79 -33.01 -44.46 -13.82
N ARG A 80 -34.01 -43.72 -14.30
CA ARG A 80 -34.90 -44.15 -15.41
C ARG A 80 -35.26 -42.99 -16.34
N ASP A 81 -35.39 -43.26 -17.64
CA ASP A 81 -35.96 -42.36 -18.65
C ASP A 81 -37.33 -42.92 -19.12
N GLN A 82 -38.37 -42.07 -19.11
CA GLN A 82 -39.77 -42.43 -19.36
C GLN A 82 -40.58 -41.40 -20.19
N GLY A 83 -39.99 -40.34 -20.78
CA GLY A 83 -40.78 -39.22 -21.35
C GLY A 83 -40.01 -38.08 -22.03
N ASN A 84 -40.43 -36.84 -21.76
CA ASN A 84 -39.76 -35.55 -22.09
C ASN A 84 -40.09 -34.53 -20.97
N GLU A 85 -39.35 -33.41 -20.89
CA GLU A 85 -39.41 -32.40 -19.79
C GLU A 85 -38.99 -32.97 -18.41
N LEU A 86 -39.03 -32.15 -17.34
CA LEU A 86 -38.69 -32.50 -15.92
C LEU A 86 -39.52 -33.65 -15.31
N ARG A 87 -40.33 -34.33 -16.12
CA ARG A 87 -41.16 -35.48 -15.75
C ARG A 87 -40.82 -36.72 -16.57
N ARG A 88 -39.77 -36.65 -17.39
CA ARG A 88 -39.18 -37.74 -18.16
C ARG A 88 -38.55 -38.77 -17.25
N ASP A 89 -37.64 -38.32 -16.39
CA ASP A 89 -36.65 -39.13 -15.70
C ASP A 89 -36.53 -38.78 -14.22
N PHE A 90 -35.92 -39.70 -13.48
CA PHE A 90 -35.67 -39.59 -12.04
C PHE A 90 -34.46 -40.40 -11.61
N VAL A 91 -33.87 -40.01 -10.47
CA VAL A 91 -32.94 -40.82 -9.67
C VAL A 91 -33.68 -41.50 -8.50
N LEU A 92 -33.26 -42.72 -8.14
CA LEU A 92 -33.82 -43.56 -7.07
C LEU A 92 -33.06 -43.38 -5.75
N ALA A 93 -33.12 -42.19 -5.15
CA ALA A 93 -32.35 -41.80 -3.96
C ALA A 93 -32.81 -42.42 -2.62
N SER A 94 -33.35 -43.65 -2.61
CA SER A 94 -33.98 -44.26 -1.43
C SER A 94 -32.95 -44.64 -0.35
N GLY A 95 -32.78 -43.78 0.65
CA GLY A 95 -31.77 -43.92 1.71
C GLY A 95 -30.45 -43.21 1.41
N ASN A 96 -30.44 -42.28 0.44
CA ASN A 96 -29.29 -41.46 0.06
C ASN A 96 -29.57 -39.98 0.39
N THR A 97 -28.50 -39.20 0.49
CA THR A 97 -28.51 -37.75 0.74
C THR A 97 -27.97 -37.01 -0.49
N PHE A 98 -28.70 -35.98 -0.95
CA PHE A 98 -28.17 -35.01 -1.89
C PHE A 98 -27.63 -33.80 -1.10
N THR A 99 -26.42 -33.36 -1.41
CA THR A 99 -25.72 -32.26 -0.75
C THR A 99 -25.39 -31.17 -1.77
N VAL A 100 -25.51 -29.91 -1.38
CA VAL A 100 -25.15 -28.73 -2.17
C VAL A 100 -24.42 -27.74 -1.27
N ASP A 101 -23.23 -27.30 -1.67
CA ASP A 101 -22.48 -26.24 -1.02
C ASP A 101 -23.20 -24.90 -1.28
N LEU A 102 -23.52 -24.18 -0.20
CA LEU A 102 -24.27 -22.92 -0.22
C LEU A 102 -23.74 -22.00 0.89
N PRO A 103 -23.88 -20.67 0.75
CA PRO A 103 -23.72 -19.75 1.88
C PRO A 103 -24.60 -20.15 3.08
N ASN A 104 -24.22 -19.69 4.27
CA ASN A 104 -25.12 -19.78 5.42
C ASN A 104 -26.28 -18.79 5.25
N GLY A 105 -27.51 -19.28 5.38
CA GLY A 105 -28.72 -18.52 5.08
C GLY A 105 -29.98 -19.39 5.17
N GLU A 106 -31.15 -18.79 5.01
CA GLU A 106 -32.40 -19.54 4.82
C GLU A 106 -32.58 -19.85 3.33
N TYR A 107 -33.06 -21.04 2.99
CA TYR A 107 -33.28 -21.46 1.59
C TYR A 107 -34.65 -22.09 1.41
N PHE A 108 -35.35 -21.70 0.35
CA PHE A 108 -36.59 -22.35 -0.11
C PHE A 108 -36.22 -23.49 -1.06
N VAL A 109 -36.82 -24.66 -0.85
CA VAL A 109 -36.48 -25.90 -1.55
C VAL A 109 -37.73 -26.52 -2.17
N GLU A 110 -37.78 -26.58 -3.49
CA GLU A 110 -38.82 -27.31 -4.24
C GLU A 110 -38.30 -28.67 -4.70
N ILE A 111 -39.07 -29.74 -4.44
CA ILE A 111 -38.70 -31.12 -4.77
C ILE A 111 -39.80 -31.77 -5.62
N LEU A 112 -39.52 -31.97 -6.92
CA LEU A 112 -40.42 -32.66 -7.84
C LEU A 112 -40.20 -34.18 -7.79
N THR A 113 -41.28 -34.95 -7.63
CA THR A 113 -41.20 -36.41 -7.44
C THR A 113 -42.37 -37.19 -8.04
N GLY A 114 -42.08 -38.30 -8.75
CA GLY A 114 -43.10 -39.14 -9.40
C GLY A 114 -42.54 -40.14 -10.43
N SER A 115 -43.43 -40.72 -11.25
CA SER A 115 -43.09 -41.58 -12.39
C SER A 115 -44.26 -41.66 -13.37
N ASN A 116 -43.98 -41.83 -14.66
CA ASN A 116 -45.01 -42.05 -15.67
C ASN A 116 -45.62 -43.46 -15.64
N TRP A 117 -44.93 -44.45 -15.05
CA TRP A 117 -45.29 -45.88 -15.15
C TRP A 117 -45.47 -46.60 -13.81
N ASP A 118 -44.88 -46.10 -12.72
CA ASP A 118 -44.98 -46.68 -11.38
C ASP A 118 -45.67 -45.72 -10.40
N SER A 119 -46.23 -46.28 -9.30
CA SER A 119 -46.65 -45.49 -8.15
C SER A 119 -45.44 -45.03 -7.32
N ASN A 120 -45.46 -43.79 -6.85
CA ASN A 120 -44.41 -43.20 -6.03
C ASN A 120 -44.89 -42.83 -4.62
N SER A 121 -43.98 -42.79 -3.64
CA SER A 121 -44.25 -42.44 -2.24
C SER A 121 -43.02 -41.84 -1.53
N THR A 122 -42.31 -40.92 -2.20
CA THR A 122 -41.12 -40.24 -1.67
C THR A 122 -41.45 -39.47 -0.39
N THR A 123 -40.58 -39.64 0.62
CA THR A 123 -40.41 -38.72 1.76
C THR A 123 -39.04 -38.06 1.67
N PHE A 124 -38.85 -36.89 2.28
CA PHE A 124 -37.56 -36.19 2.34
C PHE A 124 -37.30 -35.63 3.75
N SER A 125 -36.10 -35.12 4.01
CA SER A 125 -35.73 -34.40 5.23
C SER A 125 -34.64 -33.39 4.85
N LEU A 126 -34.85 -32.11 5.14
CA LEU A 126 -33.83 -31.06 5.02
C LEU A 126 -33.04 -30.96 6.33
N GLN A 127 -31.71 -30.82 6.26
CA GLN A 127 -30.82 -30.58 7.42
C GLN A 127 -31.02 -31.55 8.61
N GLY A 128 -31.42 -32.80 8.33
CA GLY A 128 -31.67 -33.82 9.35
C GLY A 128 -32.95 -33.67 10.17
N ALA A 129 -33.93 -32.89 9.69
CA ALA A 129 -35.26 -32.76 10.29
C ALA A 129 -36.09 -34.08 10.28
N ASP A 130 -37.31 -34.04 10.84
CA ASP A 130 -38.25 -35.16 10.74
C ASP A 130 -38.62 -35.44 9.26
N MET A 131 -38.91 -36.70 8.93
CA MET A 131 -39.17 -37.11 7.54
C MET A 131 -40.55 -36.64 7.02
N GLU A 132 -40.52 -35.67 6.12
CA GLU A 132 -41.66 -35.00 5.48
C GLU A 132 -42.20 -35.74 4.23
N GLY A 133 -43.38 -35.33 3.75
CA GLY A 133 -43.96 -35.78 2.48
C GLY A 133 -44.72 -37.12 2.54
N GLY A 134 -44.26 -38.14 1.79
CA GLY A 134 -44.86 -39.48 1.77
C GLY A 134 -46.19 -39.64 1.00
N ARG A 135 -46.57 -38.66 0.18
CA ARG A 135 -47.81 -38.69 -0.63
C ARG A 135 -47.72 -39.77 -1.71
N ASN A 136 -48.60 -40.76 -1.63
CA ASN A 136 -48.78 -41.76 -2.70
C ASN A 136 -49.28 -41.08 -3.99
N THR A 137 -48.51 -41.20 -5.08
CA THR A 137 -48.93 -40.85 -6.45
C THR A 137 -49.15 -42.11 -7.29
N SER A 138 -50.03 -42.06 -8.28
CA SER A 138 -50.21 -43.14 -9.26
C SER A 138 -49.19 -43.03 -10.40
N ALA A 139 -49.10 -44.06 -11.25
CA ALA A 139 -48.39 -43.97 -12.52
C ALA A 139 -48.97 -42.84 -13.40
N GLY A 140 -48.14 -41.83 -13.70
CA GLY A 140 -48.52 -40.60 -14.41
C GLY A 140 -48.83 -39.40 -13.50
N ASP A 141 -48.91 -39.59 -12.18
CA ASP A 141 -49.10 -38.52 -11.20
C ASP A 141 -47.75 -38.15 -10.54
N PHE A 142 -47.53 -36.85 -10.37
CA PHE A 142 -46.36 -36.28 -9.71
C PHE A 142 -46.80 -35.44 -8.50
N ALA A 143 -45.91 -35.30 -7.52
CA ALA A 143 -46.02 -34.33 -6.45
C ALA A 143 -44.84 -33.35 -6.52
N ILE A 144 -45.10 -32.12 -6.11
CA ILE A 144 -44.07 -31.16 -5.68
C ILE A 144 -44.20 -31.11 -4.16
N TYR A 145 -43.06 -31.02 -3.47
CA TYR A 145 -42.98 -30.58 -2.08
C TYR A 145 -42.23 -29.26 -2.03
N GLU A 146 -42.66 -28.39 -1.12
CA GLU A 146 -42.20 -27.01 -0.92
C GLU A 146 -41.90 -26.91 0.58
N ASP A 147 -40.66 -26.58 0.95
CA ASP A 147 -40.21 -26.48 2.35
C ASP A 147 -39.00 -25.53 2.47
N SER A 148 -38.64 -25.13 3.69
CA SER A 148 -37.55 -24.17 3.96
C SER A 148 -36.50 -24.74 4.90
N ALA A 149 -35.22 -24.39 4.70
CA ALA A 149 -34.12 -24.85 5.54
C ALA A 149 -32.99 -23.84 5.75
N THR A 150 -32.55 -23.72 7.00
CA THR A 150 -31.36 -22.97 7.40
C THR A 150 -30.08 -23.75 7.05
N VAL A 151 -29.21 -23.18 6.23
CA VAL A 151 -27.82 -23.62 6.07
C VAL A 151 -26.97 -22.94 7.14
N THR A 152 -26.20 -23.73 7.89
CA THR A 152 -25.40 -23.25 9.04
C THR A 152 -23.95 -23.74 9.03
N ASP A 153 -23.63 -24.69 8.14
CA ASP A 153 -22.35 -25.38 7.98
C ASP A 153 -21.84 -25.33 6.53
N GLY A 154 -22.31 -24.35 5.75
CA GLY A 154 -21.95 -24.16 4.34
C GLY A 154 -22.55 -25.18 3.36
N GLN A 155 -23.46 -26.05 3.81
CA GLN A 155 -24.11 -27.07 2.99
C GLN A 155 -25.61 -27.21 3.27
N LEU A 156 -26.41 -27.35 2.22
CA LEU A 156 -27.76 -27.90 2.31
C LEU A 156 -27.71 -29.42 2.07
N THR A 157 -28.26 -30.18 3.01
CA THR A 157 -28.41 -31.64 2.93
C THR A 157 -29.88 -32.03 2.81
N ILE A 158 -30.19 -32.90 1.84
CA ILE A 158 -31.53 -33.39 1.53
C ILE A 158 -31.51 -34.92 1.55
N MET A 159 -31.95 -35.51 2.67
CA MET A 159 -32.01 -36.97 2.84
C MET A 159 -33.33 -37.52 2.27
N PHE A 160 -33.26 -38.47 1.34
CA PHE A 160 -34.42 -39.02 0.65
C PHE A 160 -34.83 -40.41 1.16
N GLY A 161 -36.14 -40.65 1.25
CA GLY A 161 -36.71 -41.86 1.83
C GLY A 161 -38.05 -42.29 1.24
N GLY A 162 -38.61 -43.36 1.81
CA GLY A 162 -39.77 -44.04 1.25
C GLY A 162 -39.36 -45.13 0.24
N VAL A 163 -40.29 -46.03 -0.07
CA VAL A 163 -40.01 -47.25 -0.84
C VAL A 163 -39.88 -46.91 -2.33
N TRP A 164 -38.64 -46.82 -2.82
CA TRP A 164 -38.28 -46.25 -4.12
C TRP A 164 -38.62 -44.75 -4.21
N ALA A 165 -37.91 -43.92 -3.43
CA ALA A 165 -37.91 -42.47 -3.60
C ALA A 165 -37.49 -42.11 -5.04
N ARG A 166 -38.32 -41.39 -5.80
CA ARG A 166 -38.02 -41.00 -7.19
C ARG A 166 -37.91 -39.49 -7.30
N ILE A 167 -36.70 -38.95 -7.40
CA ILE A 167 -36.50 -37.50 -7.44
C ILE A 167 -36.29 -37.09 -8.90
N ASN A 168 -37.12 -36.18 -9.39
CA ASN A 168 -37.11 -35.71 -10.78
C ASN A 168 -36.40 -34.35 -10.90
N ALA A 169 -36.66 -33.43 -9.99
CA ALA A 169 -35.99 -32.13 -9.94
C ALA A 169 -35.87 -31.63 -8.50
N ILE A 170 -34.85 -30.81 -8.26
CA ILE A 170 -34.66 -30.03 -7.03
C ILE A 170 -34.39 -28.59 -7.45
N GLU A 171 -35.10 -27.63 -6.90
CA GLU A 171 -34.85 -26.20 -7.10
C GLU A 171 -34.63 -25.56 -5.73
N ILE A 172 -33.60 -24.71 -5.63
CA ILE A 172 -33.18 -24.05 -4.39
C ILE A 172 -33.10 -22.54 -4.67
N THR A 173 -33.70 -21.74 -3.80
CA THR A 173 -33.65 -20.27 -3.87
C THR A 173 -33.27 -19.71 -2.50
N GLU A 174 -32.28 -18.81 -2.47
CA GLU A 174 -31.92 -18.09 -1.24
C GLU A 174 -33.06 -17.20 -0.73
N ILE A 175 -33.35 -17.28 0.57
CA ILE A 175 -34.26 -16.41 1.31
C ILE A 175 -33.40 -15.45 2.13
N GLY A 176 -33.72 -14.15 2.08
CA GLY A 176 -33.32 -13.22 3.13
C GLY A 176 -32.06 -12.38 2.90
N ALA A 177 -31.16 -12.73 1.97
CA ALA A 177 -29.93 -11.97 1.75
C ALA A 177 -30.18 -10.50 1.36
N ASP A 178 -31.26 -10.22 0.63
CA ASP A 178 -31.70 -8.87 0.25
C ASP A 178 -32.73 -8.27 1.25
N GLU A 179 -33.13 -9.02 2.30
CA GLU A 179 -34.26 -8.65 3.16
C GLU A 179 -33.92 -7.80 4.39
N ALA A 180 -32.64 -7.66 4.74
CA ALA A 180 -32.24 -6.73 5.79
C ALA A 180 -32.39 -5.25 5.34
N ILE A 181 -32.40 -4.97 4.03
CA ILE A 181 -32.65 -3.63 3.49
C ILE A 181 -34.12 -3.53 3.05
N ARG A 182 -34.79 -2.42 3.39
CA ARG A 182 -36.14 -2.12 2.91
C ARG A 182 -36.18 -0.68 2.39
N LEU A 183 -36.10 -0.52 1.07
CA LEU A 183 -36.27 0.77 0.39
C LEU A 183 -37.72 0.87 -0.10
N PHE A 184 -38.47 1.86 0.38
CA PHE A 184 -39.89 2.05 0.08
C PHE A 184 -40.18 3.42 -0.52
N ASP A 185 -40.88 3.45 -1.65
CA ASP A 185 -41.30 4.65 -2.38
C ASP A 185 -42.84 4.76 -2.34
N PHE A 186 -43.34 5.90 -1.83
CA PHE A 186 -44.71 6.05 -1.32
C PHE A 186 -45.62 6.86 -2.24
N GLY A 187 -46.46 6.16 -3.00
CA GLY A 187 -47.08 6.75 -4.18
C GLY A 187 -48.57 6.56 -4.38
N THR A 188 -49.02 6.92 -5.58
CA THR A 188 -50.32 6.45 -6.10
C THR A 188 -50.12 5.13 -6.85
N GLU A 189 -51.15 4.30 -6.94
CA GLU A 189 -51.16 3.07 -7.78
C GLU A 189 -50.58 3.29 -9.20
N THR A 190 -50.81 4.47 -9.79
CA THR A 190 -50.41 4.82 -11.16
C THR A 190 -49.08 5.56 -11.29
N SER A 191 -48.45 5.97 -10.19
CA SER A 191 -47.17 6.68 -10.22
C SER A 191 -46.03 5.74 -10.64
N PRO A 192 -44.96 6.25 -11.28
CA PRO A 192 -43.70 5.51 -11.41
C PRO A 192 -43.08 5.21 -10.04
N VAL A 193 -41.91 4.58 -10.05
CA VAL A 193 -41.17 4.20 -8.83
C VAL A 193 -39.70 4.52 -9.08
N GLU A 194 -38.98 4.95 -8.05
CA GLU A 194 -37.52 5.09 -8.10
C GLU A 194 -36.83 3.72 -8.31
N ALA A 195 -35.69 3.71 -9.01
CA ALA A 195 -34.95 2.49 -9.28
C ALA A 195 -34.41 1.85 -7.98
N GLY A 196 -34.69 0.56 -7.78
CA GLY A 196 -34.31 -0.17 -6.55
C GLY A 196 -35.29 -0.01 -5.38
N TYR A 197 -36.38 0.76 -5.52
CA TYR A 197 -37.36 0.96 -4.44
C TYR A 197 -38.59 0.06 -4.60
N THR A 198 -39.07 -0.47 -3.47
CA THR A 198 -40.35 -1.19 -3.37
C THR A 198 -41.50 -0.20 -3.31
N LYS A 199 -42.47 -0.35 -4.22
CA LYS A 199 -43.63 0.55 -4.29
C LYS A 199 -44.62 0.32 -3.15
N VAL A 200 -44.88 1.35 -2.36
CA VAL A 200 -45.96 1.37 -1.35
C VAL A 200 -47.03 2.38 -1.78
N SER A 201 -48.07 1.91 -2.46
CA SER A 201 -49.19 2.79 -2.80
C SER A 201 -50.10 3.06 -1.59
N ASN A 202 -50.94 4.08 -1.71
CA ASN A 202 -51.97 4.40 -0.72
C ASN A 202 -53.03 3.29 -0.48
N LEU A 203 -53.01 2.20 -1.26
CA LEU A 203 -53.87 1.02 -1.08
C LEU A 203 -53.17 -0.14 -0.36
N VAL A 204 -51.84 -0.06 -0.13
CA VAL A 204 -51.06 -1.11 0.52
C VAL A 204 -51.32 -1.11 2.02
N VAL A 205 -52.20 -2.01 2.45
CA VAL A 205 -52.50 -2.31 3.85
C VAL A 205 -51.62 -3.47 4.30
N TYR A 206 -51.04 -3.39 5.50
CA TYR A 206 -50.19 -4.43 6.06
C TYR A 206 -50.95 -5.75 6.21
N GLY A 207 -50.30 -6.85 5.82
CA GLY A 207 -50.66 -8.22 6.16
C GLY A 207 -49.39 -9.06 6.25
N SER A 208 -49.41 -10.09 7.09
CA SER A 208 -48.29 -11.03 7.31
C SER A 208 -47.72 -11.58 6.01
N ASP A 209 -48.59 -11.87 5.06
CA ASP A 209 -48.27 -12.52 3.79
C ASP A 209 -47.60 -11.57 2.77
N LEU A 210 -47.50 -10.26 3.11
CA LEU A 210 -46.85 -9.21 2.32
C LEU A 210 -45.63 -8.61 3.04
N GLY A 211 -45.52 -8.76 4.36
CA GLY A 211 -44.42 -8.23 5.16
C GLY A 211 -44.39 -6.70 5.34
N TYR A 212 -45.20 -5.90 4.64
CA TYR A 212 -45.22 -4.43 4.80
C TYR A 212 -46.56 -3.78 4.46
N GLY A 213 -46.78 -2.55 4.95
CA GLY A 213 -47.94 -1.72 4.59
C GLY A 213 -48.45 -0.82 5.73
N PHE A 214 -49.59 -0.15 5.49
CA PHE A 214 -50.25 0.71 6.49
C PHE A 214 -51.33 -0.04 7.30
N ASP A 215 -51.69 0.46 8.50
CA ASP A 215 -52.80 -0.09 9.30
C ASP A 215 -54.17 -0.03 8.57
N GLU A 216 -54.36 0.91 7.65
CA GLU A 216 -55.53 0.99 6.75
C GLU A 216 -55.21 1.77 5.46
N MET A 217 -56.08 1.70 4.45
CA MET A 217 -55.92 2.46 3.20
C MET A 217 -55.95 3.97 3.45
N ILE A 218 -54.98 4.70 2.91
CA ILE A 218 -54.82 6.15 3.07
C ILE A 218 -55.02 6.88 1.73
N GLY A 219 -54.80 8.20 1.72
CA GLY A 219 -54.73 8.98 0.48
C GLY A 219 -53.29 9.07 -0.04
N ALA A 220 -53.12 9.42 -1.32
CA ALA A 220 -51.84 9.86 -1.89
C ALA A 220 -52.05 11.00 -2.88
N ARG A 221 -50.94 11.59 -3.34
CA ARG A 221 -50.91 12.46 -4.52
C ARG A 221 -49.65 12.23 -5.33
N ASP A 222 -49.78 12.49 -6.63
CA ASP A 222 -48.72 12.57 -7.62
C ASP A 222 -48.61 14.04 -8.07
N GLN A 223 -47.48 14.68 -7.75
CA GLN A 223 -47.28 16.11 -7.97
C GLN A 223 -45.79 16.51 -7.96
N GLY A 224 -45.05 16.09 -8.99
CA GLY A 224 -43.62 16.40 -9.16
C GLY A 224 -43.02 15.77 -10.44
N THR A 225 -41.69 15.75 -10.54
CA THR A 225 -40.96 15.16 -11.69
C THR A 225 -39.73 14.33 -11.31
N ASP A 226 -39.11 14.63 -10.17
CA ASP A 226 -38.06 13.82 -9.52
C ASP A 226 -38.70 12.55 -8.93
N LEU A 227 -38.20 11.34 -9.21
CA LEU A 227 -38.95 10.11 -8.91
C LEU A 227 -39.11 9.91 -7.40
N HIS A 228 -38.02 9.87 -6.63
CA HIS A 228 -38.01 9.72 -5.17
C HIS A 228 -38.78 10.82 -4.39
N LEU A 229 -39.04 12.00 -4.98
CA LEU A 229 -39.68 13.14 -4.31
C LEU A 229 -41.06 13.55 -4.88
N ARG A 230 -41.51 12.96 -5.99
CA ARG A 230 -42.68 13.43 -6.76
C ARG A 230 -44.03 13.15 -6.11
N ASP A 231 -44.17 11.97 -5.54
CA ASP A 231 -45.40 11.51 -4.92
C ASP A 231 -45.24 11.23 -3.43
N PHE A 232 -46.37 11.20 -2.74
CA PHE A 232 -46.44 10.91 -1.32
C PHE A 232 -47.78 10.28 -0.94
N VAL A 233 -47.76 9.48 0.11
CA VAL A 233 -48.96 9.09 0.86
C VAL A 233 -49.27 10.08 1.99
N LEU A 234 -50.54 10.13 2.40
CA LEU A 234 -51.07 10.98 3.47
C LEU A 234 -51.25 10.18 4.77
N ALA A 235 -50.14 9.82 5.42
CA ALA A 235 -50.09 8.93 6.59
C ALA A 235 -50.59 9.56 7.92
N SER A 236 -51.30 10.68 7.88
CA SER A 236 -51.77 11.47 9.03
C SER A 236 -52.60 10.66 10.06
N GLY A 237 -51.96 10.15 11.12
CA GLY A 237 -52.59 9.36 12.17
C GLY A 237 -52.62 7.85 11.89
N ASN A 238 -51.77 7.37 11.00
CA ASN A 238 -51.66 5.97 10.59
C ASN A 238 -50.26 5.41 10.96
N THR A 239 -50.11 4.08 10.97
CA THR A 239 -48.83 3.40 11.22
C THR A 239 -48.41 2.68 9.95
N PHE A 240 -47.16 2.90 9.50
CA PHE A 240 -46.52 1.98 8.56
C PHE A 240 -45.85 0.84 9.35
N ARG A 241 -45.96 -0.38 8.84
CA ARG A 241 -45.34 -1.59 9.37
C ARG A 241 -44.46 -2.20 8.31
N VAL A 242 -43.35 -2.78 8.73
CA VAL A 242 -42.52 -3.65 7.90
C VAL A 242 -41.83 -4.68 8.77
N ASP A 243 -41.90 -5.92 8.32
CA ASP A 243 -41.27 -7.08 8.93
C ASP A 243 -39.81 -7.16 8.46
N VAL A 244 -38.89 -7.28 9.42
CA VAL A 244 -37.43 -7.29 9.23
C VAL A 244 -36.80 -8.21 10.27
N PRO A 245 -35.60 -8.76 10.03
CA PRO A 245 -34.86 -9.51 11.06
C PRO A 245 -34.67 -8.73 12.37
N ASN A 246 -34.35 -9.44 13.45
CA ASN A 246 -33.93 -8.81 14.71
C ASN A 246 -32.51 -8.25 14.56
N GLY A 247 -32.27 -7.02 15.04
CA GLY A 247 -31.00 -6.31 14.87
C GLY A 247 -31.15 -4.79 14.99
N ASP A 248 -30.04 -4.08 14.83
CA ASP A 248 -30.01 -2.61 14.85
C ASP A 248 -30.10 -2.03 13.43
N TYR A 249 -30.95 -1.02 13.26
CA TYR A 249 -31.30 -0.43 11.96
C TYR A 249 -31.25 1.10 11.99
N LYS A 250 -30.74 1.67 10.91
CA LYS A 250 -30.92 3.07 10.55
C LYS A 250 -32.20 3.21 9.72
N VAL A 251 -33.07 4.13 10.11
CA VAL A 251 -34.32 4.45 9.42
C VAL A 251 -34.24 5.88 8.88
N LEU A 252 -34.35 6.03 7.57
CA LEU A 252 -34.47 7.31 6.88
C LEU A 252 -35.94 7.52 6.48
N ILE A 253 -36.47 8.72 6.68
CA ILE A 253 -37.86 9.07 6.36
C ILE A 253 -37.89 10.39 5.57
N THR A 254 -38.09 10.29 4.25
CA THR A 254 -38.15 11.43 3.34
C THR A 254 -39.57 11.99 3.25
N THR A 255 -39.71 13.31 3.41
CA THR A 255 -41.01 13.98 3.57
C THR A 255 -41.03 15.42 3.05
N GLY A 256 -42.01 15.74 2.18
CA GLY A 256 -42.22 17.07 1.62
C GLY A 256 -43.43 17.14 0.68
N ALA A 257 -43.48 18.18 -0.16
CA ALA A 257 -44.42 18.31 -1.28
C ALA A 257 -44.05 19.48 -2.20
N GLU A 258 -44.14 19.28 -3.52
CA GLU A 258 -43.84 20.32 -4.51
C GLU A 258 -44.80 21.52 -4.46
N TRP A 259 -46.10 21.31 -4.21
CA TRP A 259 -47.14 22.36 -4.31
C TRP A 259 -47.76 22.80 -2.98
N ASP A 260 -47.45 22.12 -1.87
CA ASP A 260 -48.00 22.40 -0.55
C ASP A 260 -46.87 22.55 0.48
N ASN A 261 -47.07 23.36 1.51
CA ASN A 261 -46.25 23.28 2.71
C ASN A 261 -46.56 21.98 3.47
N ASN A 262 -45.55 21.41 4.12
CA ASN A 262 -45.63 20.11 4.79
C ASN A 262 -45.13 20.17 6.24
N ARG A 263 -45.66 19.27 7.07
CA ARG A 263 -45.17 19.03 8.43
C ARG A 263 -45.50 17.60 8.86
N THR A 264 -44.49 16.76 8.95
CA THR A 264 -44.58 15.37 9.38
C THR A 264 -43.83 15.20 10.71
N SER A 265 -44.44 14.51 11.67
CA SER A 265 -43.77 14.01 12.89
C SER A 265 -44.07 12.52 13.04
N TYR A 266 -43.13 11.73 13.56
CA TYR A 266 -43.25 10.27 13.63
C TYR A 266 -42.73 9.73 14.97
N SER A 267 -42.97 8.46 15.26
CA SER A 267 -42.32 7.73 16.36
C SER A 267 -42.10 6.27 15.97
N LEU A 268 -40.86 5.77 16.11
CA LEU A 268 -40.49 4.36 15.94
C LEU A 268 -40.85 3.55 17.19
N GLN A 269 -41.37 2.33 17.03
CA GLN A 269 -41.76 1.40 18.12
C GLN A 269 -42.57 2.03 19.27
N GLY A 270 -43.36 3.08 18.97
CA GLY A 270 -44.14 3.82 19.97
C GLY A 270 -43.32 4.69 20.95
N GLY A 271 -42.07 5.02 20.60
CA GLY A 271 -41.16 5.86 21.39
C GLY A 271 -41.49 7.37 21.41
N GLU A 272 -40.46 8.22 21.57
CA GLU A 272 -40.67 9.68 21.53
C GLU A 272 -41.01 10.17 20.12
N ILE A 273 -41.75 11.29 20.03
CA ILE A 273 -42.20 11.85 18.75
C ILE A 273 -41.10 12.75 18.17
N GLN A 274 -40.52 12.31 17.06
CA GLN A 274 -39.47 12.99 16.30
C GLN A 274 -40.02 13.84 15.13
N GLY A 275 -39.12 14.62 14.53
CA GLY A 275 -39.41 15.47 13.37
C GLY A 275 -40.27 16.70 13.71
N GLY A 276 -41.27 16.99 12.88
CA GLY A 276 -42.13 18.16 13.04
C GLY A 276 -41.49 19.49 12.63
N THR A 277 -40.39 19.48 11.89
CA THR A 277 -39.98 20.66 11.12
C THR A 277 -41.02 20.90 10.02
N ARG A 278 -41.29 22.18 9.71
CA ARG A 278 -42.20 22.57 8.63
C ARG A 278 -41.37 22.92 7.40
N THR A 279 -41.72 22.33 6.26
CA THR A 279 -41.20 22.75 4.95
C THR A 279 -42.24 23.59 4.23
N GLU A 280 -41.81 24.53 3.38
CA GLU A 280 -42.70 25.20 2.43
C GLU A 280 -42.85 24.36 1.14
N ALA A 281 -43.66 24.83 0.18
CA ALA A 281 -43.83 24.13 -1.09
C ALA A 281 -42.51 24.07 -1.88
N GLY A 282 -42.19 22.91 -2.46
CA GLY A 282 -40.92 22.64 -3.14
C GLY A 282 -39.75 22.35 -2.18
N GLN A 283 -40.04 22.03 -0.92
CA GLN A 283 -39.04 21.67 0.08
C GLN A 283 -39.35 20.33 0.74
N PHE A 284 -38.30 19.51 0.83
CA PHE A 284 -38.30 18.16 1.37
C PHE A 284 -37.27 18.08 2.51
N LEU A 285 -37.47 17.14 3.42
CA LEU A 285 -36.52 16.77 4.48
C LEU A 285 -36.47 15.25 4.57
N THR A 286 -35.29 14.71 4.78
CA THR A 286 -35.10 13.34 5.25
C THR A 286 -34.72 13.40 6.72
N TYR A 287 -35.45 12.67 7.56
CA TYR A 287 -35.07 12.46 8.96
C TYR A 287 -34.33 11.14 9.09
N GLU A 288 -33.24 11.10 9.86
CA GLU A 288 -32.54 9.87 10.27
C GLU A 288 -32.83 9.59 11.74
N ASP A 289 -33.10 8.32 12.07
CA ASP A 289 -33.27 7.82 13.43
C ASP A 289 -32.78 6.35 13.50
N HIS A 290 -32.36 5.87 14.66
CA HIS A 290 -31.78 4.53 14.84
C HIS A 290 -32.63 3.68 15.80
N ILE A 291 -32.84 2.40 15.50
CA ILE A 291 -33.73 1.52 16.26
C ILE A 291 -33.19 0.09 16.36
N HIS A 292 -33.30 -0.51 17.54
CA HIS A 292 -33.08 -1.94 17.77
C HIS A 292 -34.41 -2.69 17.66
N VAL A 293 -34.44 -3.75 16.86
CA VAL A 293 -35.59 -4.63 16.62
C VAL A 293 -35.37 -5.97 17.33
N ALA A 294 -36.34 -6.38 18.14
CA ALA A 294 -36.30 -7.64 18.91
C ALA A 294 -37.65 -8.39 18.86
N ASP A 295 -38.52 -7.99 17.93
CA ASP A 295 -39.88 -8.48 17.69
C ASP A 295 -40.21 -8.59 16.19
N GLU A 296 -39.18 -8.70 15.34
CA GLU A 296 -39.25 -8.96 13.88
C GLU A 296 -40.08 -7.96 13.05
N GLN A 297 -40.45 -6.79 13.62
CA GLN A 297 -41.24 -5.77 12.94
C GLN A 297 -40.84 -4.34 13.38
N ILE A 298 -40.57 -3.47 12.41
CA ILE A 298 -40.50 -2.02 12.61
C ILE A 298 -41.90 -1.41 12.41
N THR A 299 -42.31 -0.58 13.37
CA THR A 299 -43.56 0.20 13.34
C THR A 299 -43.26 1.70 13.39
N ILE A 300 -43.81 2.44 12.43
CA ILE A 300 -43.56 3.87 12.23
C ILE A 300 -44.90 4.60 12.27
N ALA A 301 -45.24 5.16 13.44
CA ALA A 301 -46.50 5.86 13.65
C ALA A 301 -46.40 7.33 13.24
N PHE A 302 -47.22 7.77 12.29
CA PHE A 302 -47.17 9.12 11.72
C PHE A 302 -48.24 10.05 12.29
N SER A 303 -47.85 11.30 12.53
CA SER A 303 -48.67 12.30 13.20
C SER A 303 -48.48 13.70 12.61
N ASN A 304 -49.35 14.64 13.02
CA ASN A 304 -49.69 15.92 12.37
C ASN A 304 -50.75 15.73 11.28
N GLU A 305 -51.67 16.70 11.19
CA GLU A 305 -52.70 16.75 10.15
C GLU A 305 -52.02 16.98 8.78
N TRP A 306 -52.33 16.13 7.79
CA TRP A 306 -51.69 16.12 6.47
C TRP A 306 -50.18 15.81 6.47
N ALA A 307 -49.70 14.99 7.41
CA ALA A 307 -48.38 14.35 7.30
C ALA A 307 -48.25 13.62 5.96
N ARG A 308 -47.14 13.87 5.25
CA ARG A 308 -46.78 13.28 3.95
C ARG A 308 -45.53 12.44 4.07
N ILE A 309 -45.46 11.30 3.38
CA ILE A 309 -44.27 10.45 3.29
C ILE A 309 -44.00 10.18 1.82
N ASN A 310 -42.76 10.43 1.39
CA ASN A 310 -42.27 10.21 0.03
C ASN A 310 -41.47 8.90 -0.05
N ALA A 311 -40.51 8.72 0.86
CA ALA A 311 -39.72 7.50 0.95
C ALA A 311 -39.47 7.09 2.41
N ILE A 312 -39.25 5.80 2.64
CA ILE A 312 -38.67 5.25 3.87
C ILE A 312 -37.59 4.27 3.47
N GLU A 313 -36.39 4.41 4.03
CA GLU A 313 -35.27 3.51 3.81
C GLU A 313 -34.86 2.91 5.16
N ILE A 314 -34.78 1.59 5.24
CA ILE A 314 -34.31 0.87 6.42
C ILE A 314 -33.07 0.08 6.03
N VAL A 315 -31.99 0.29 6.77
CA VAL A 315 -30.64 -0.24 6.48
C VAL A 315 -30.03 -0.77 7.78
N PRO A 316 -29.46 -1.98 7.82
CA PRO A 316 -28.88 -2.54 9.03
C PRO A 316 -27.61 -1.78 9.47
N ILE A 317 -27.35 -1.77 10.78
CA ILE A 317 -26.18 -1.15 11.40
C ILE A 317 -25.17 -2.24 11.73
N LEU A 318 -24.06 -2.28 10.97
CA LEU A 318 -23.09 -3.37 10.98
C LEU A 318 -22.00 -3.26 12.07
N VAL A 319 -22.22 -2.50 13.14
CA VAL A 319 -21.18 -2.16 14.12
C VAL A 319 -21.16 -3.16 15.29
N ILE A 320 -20.20 -4.08 15.27
CA ILE A 320 -19.94 -5.03 16.36
C ILE A 320 -19.36 -4.27 17.55
N ASN A 321 -20.04 -4.29 18.70
CA ASN A 321 -19.61 -3.61 19.94
C ASN A 321 -19.37 -4.60 21.11
N SER A 322 -19.25 -5.88 20.79
CA SER A 322 -19.24 -7.02 21.71
C SER A 322 -18.02 -7.92 21.55
N LEU A 323 -16.96 -7.47 20.86
CA LEU A 323 -15.73 -8.25 20.69
C LEU A 323 -15.00 -8.37 22.03
N GLU A 324 -14.79 -9.61 22.48
CA GLU A 324 -14.01 -9.95 23.67
C GLU A 324 -13.04 -11.11 23.42
N VAL A 325 -11.94 -11.15 24.20
CA VAL A 325 -11.09 -12.33 24.33
C VAL A 325 -11.77 -13.28 25.31
N SER A 326 -12.33 -14.37 24.81
CA SER A 326 -13.12 -15.31 25.62
C SER A 326 -12.22 -16.29 26.40
N ASN A 327 -11.03 -16.59 25.88
CA ASN A 327 -10.00 -17.44 26.49
C ASN A 327 -8.64 -17.22 25.79
N PHE A 328 -7.52 -17.56 26.43
CA PHE A 328 -6.21 -17.60 25.79
C PHE A 328 -5.26 -18.57 26.51
N SER A 329 -4.19 -18.99 25.84
CA SER A 329 -3.15 -19.82 26.45
C SER A 329 -1.75 -19.44 26.00
N VAL A 330 -0.91 -19.04 26.96
CA VAL A 330 0.53 -18.78 26.74
C VAL A 330 1.26 -20.09 26.37
N THR A 331 1.01 -21.17 27.12
CA THR A 331 1.66 -22.47 26.91
C THR A 331 1.11 -23.24 25.69
N GLY A 332 -0.06 -22.87 25.20
CA GLY A 332 -0.67 -23.43 23.99
C GLY A 332 -0.64 -22.49 22.78
N THR A 333 -0.02 -21.31 22.92
CA THR A 333 0.11 -20.27 21.89
C THR A 333 -1.18 -20.02 21.09
N PHE A 334 -2.28 -19.71 21.79
CA PHE A 334 -3.53 -19.29 21.12
C PHE A 334 -4.32 -18.23 21.88
N VAL A 335 -5.16 -17.48 21.14
CA VAL A 335 -6.21 -16.57 21.64
C VAL A 335 -7.56 -16.99 21.04
N ASP A 336 -8.57 -17.17 21.88
CA ASP A 336 -9.97 -17.35 21.48
C ASP A 336 -10.71 -15.99 21.57
N LEU A 337 -11.38 -15.59 20.49
CA LEU A 337 -12.18 -14.36 20.37
C LEU A 337 -13.66 -14.70 20.19
N ASN A 338 -14.55 -13.96 20.85
CA ASN A 338 -16.01 -14.06 20.67
C ASN A 338 -16.62 -12.68 20.40
N TRP A 339 -17.74 -12.65 19.69
CA TRP A 339 -18.64 -11.51 19.58
C TRP A 339 -20.10 -11.95 19.43
N GLU A 340 -21.04 -11.02 19.56
CA GLU A 340 -22.45 -11.24 19.22
C GLU A 340 -22.64 -11.16 17.70
N SER A 341 -23.39 -12.09 17.11
CA SER A 341 -23.61 -12.14 15.66
C SER A 341 -24.59 -11.05 15.18
N SER A 342 -24.32 -10.47 14.01
CA SER A 342 -25.22 -9.56 13.32
C SER A 342 -26.06 -10.32 12.29
N ALA A 343 -27.39 -10.16 12.32
CA ALA A 343 -28.31 -10.82 11.40
C ALA A 343 -28.21 -10.37 9.93
N ALA A 344 -27.35 -9.38 9.63
CA ALA A 344 -27.05 -8.91 8.27
C ALA A 344 -25.62 -9.26 7.82
N ALA A 345 -24.81 -9.93 8.65
CA ALA A 345 -23.46 -10.37 8.29
C ALA A 345 -23.50 -11.76 7.65
N VAL A 346 -22.77 -11.93 6.54
CA VAL A 346 -22.56 -13.23 5.88
C VAL A 346 -21.25 -13.88 6.32
N SER A 347 -20.27 -13.07 6.72
CA SER A 347 -19.01 -13.47 7.34
C SER A 347 -18.41 -12.31 8.14
N TYR A 348 -17.25 -12.55 8.74
CA TYR A 348 -16.51 -11.62 9.58
C TYR A 348 -15.03 -11.64 9.21
N HIS A 349 -14.49 -10.47 8.83
CA HIS A 349 -13.05 -10.28 8.72
C HIS A 349 -12.45 -10.03 10.11
N VAL A 350 -11.46 -10.83 10.49
CA VAL A 350 -10.77 -10.75 11.78
C VAL A 350 -9.41 -10.12 11.61
N PHE A 351 -9.19 -9.02 12.31
CA PHE A 351 -7.98 -8.21 12.22
C PHE A 351 -7.15 -8.25 13.50
N ARG A 352 -5.83 -8.18 13.35
CA ARG A 352 -4.85 -8.08 14.44
C ARG A 352 -3.88 -6.93 14.20
N LYS A 353 -3.35 -6.36 15.28
CA LYS A 353 -2.12 -5.56 15.28
C LYS A 353 -1.27 -5.99 16.49
N GLU A 354 0.03 -6.16 16.27
CA GLU A 354 1.00 -6.50 17.32
C GLU A 354 1.47 -5.26 18.08
N GLU A 355 2.24 -5.44 19.15
CA GLU A 355 2.73 -4.33 19.97
C GLU A 355 3.71 -3.45 19.19
N GLY A 356 3.33 -2.18 18.97
CA GLY A 356 4.06 -1.22 18.16
C GLY A 356 3.50 -1.02 16.74
N GLU A 357 2.64 -1.92 16.25
CA GLU A 357 2.04 -1.77 14.92
C GLU A 357 0.99 -0.65 14.91
N SER A 358 1.07 0.20 13.87
CA SER A 358 0.16 1.34 13.68
C SER A 358 -1.11 0.99 12.89
N ASN A 359 -1.11 -0.14 12.17
CA ASN A 359 -2.19 -0.58 11.30
C ASN A 359 -2.63 -2.00 11.65
N PHE A 360 -3.87 -2.33 11.33
CA PHE A 360 -4.42 -3.68 11.44
C PHE A 360 -4.12 -4.50 10.19
N THR A 361 -3.62 -5.73 10.37
CA THR A 361 -3.55 -6.78 9.35
C THR A 361 -4.77 -7.68 9.41
N LEU A 362 -5.20 -8.23 8.27
CA LEU A 362 -6.24 -9.26 8.21
C LEU A 362 -5.58 -10.62 8.52
N ILE A 363 -6.01 -11.29 9.57
CA ILE A 363 -5.46 -12.61 9.96
C ILE A 363 -6.38 -13.78 9.60
N GLY A 364 -7.64 -13.50 9.26
CA GLY A 364 -8.55 -14.52 8.74
C GLY A 364 -9.97 -14.00 8.52
N GLU A 365 -10.79 -14.88 7.97
CA GLU A 365 -12.23 -14.69 7.80
C GLU A 365 -12.94 -15.86 8.51
N THR A 366 -14.12 -15.61 9.07
CA THR A 366 -14.96 -16.63 9.70
C THR A 366 -16.44 -16.33 9.49
N ILE A 367 -17.26 -17.37 9.35
CA ILE A 367 -18.73 -17.25 9.30
C ILE A 367 -19.37 -17.33 10.69
N ASP A 368 -18.64 -17.86 11.68
CA ASP A 368 -19.08 -17.91 13.08
C ASP A 368 -18.81 -16.57 13.78
N SER A 369 -19.56 -16.24 14.84
CA SER A 369 -19.25 -15.09 15.72
C SER A 369 -18.14 -15.39 16.74
N ASN A 370 -17.17 -16.21 16.35
CA ASN A 370 -15.96 -16.51 17.11
C ASN A 370 -14.78 -16.83 16.16
N TYR A 371 -13.56 -16.64 16.64
CA TYR A 371 -12.34 -16.96 15.91
C TYR A 371 -11.22 -17.38 16.87
N ARG A 372 -10.33 -18.26 16.43
CA ARG A 372 -9.11 -18.63 17.15
C ARG A 372 -7.88 -18.23 16.37
N ASP A 373 -7.02 -17.44 17.00
CA ASP A 373 -5.67 -17.14 16.53
C ASP A 373 -4.67 -18.10 17.17
N GLU A 374 -4.15 -19.07 16.42
CA GLU A 374 -3.07 -20.00 16.83
C GLU A 374 -1.68 -19.52 16.38
N THR A 375 -1.56 -18.29 15.85
CA THR A 375 -0.30 -17.73 15.31
C THR A 375 0.39 -16.74 16.25
N VAL A 376 -0.19 -16.50 17.44
CA VAL A 376 0.35 -15.63 18.49
C VAL A 376 1.64 -16.17 19.10
N ASN A 377 2.52 -15.26 19.53
CA ASN A 377 3.79 -15.58 20.15
C ASN A 377 3.82 -15.16 21.63
N VAL A 378 4.63 -15.85 22.43
CA VAL A 378 4.77 -15.61 23.87
C VAL A 378 5.40 -14.25 24.14
N GLY A 379 4.96 -13.53 25.17
CA GLY A 379 5.53 -12.24 25.55
C GLY A 379 5.07 -11.03 24.72
N TYR A 380 4.32 -11.24 23.63
CA TYR A 380 3.77 -10.16 22.80
C TYR A 380 2.39 -9.69 23.29
N THR A 381 2.10 -8.41 23.10
CA THR A 381 0.73 -7.87 23.17
C THR A 381 0.09 -7.83 21.78
N TYR A 382 -1.14 -8.32 21.70
CA TYR A 382 -1.97 -8.33 20.50
C TYR A 382 -3.23 -7.53 20.74
N THR A 383 -3.63 -6.71 19.76
CA THR A 383 -4.92 -6.04 19.75
C THR A 383 -5.72 -6.49 18.54
N TYR A 384 -6.97 -6.85 18.76
CA TYR A 384 -7.88 -7.39 17.75
C TYR A 384 -9.06 -6.45 17.48
N ALA A 385 -9.57 -6.51 16.25
CA ALA A 385 -10.82 -5.90 15.83
C ALA A 385 -11.50 -6.80 14.79
N VAL A 386 -12.82 -6.78 14.71
CA VAL A 386 -13.61 -7.59 13.77
C VAL A 386 -14.53 -6.68 12.95
N GLU A 387 -14.80 -7.05 11.71
CA GLU A 387 -15.60 -6.29 10.76
C GLU A 387 -16.64 -7.22 10.13
N ALA A 388 -17.91 -6.84 10.17
CA ALA A 388 -18.98 -7.60 9.53
C ALA A 388 -18.94 -7.42 8.01
N VAL A 389 -18.88 -8.53 7.27
CA VAL A 389 -18.94 -8.60 5.81
C VAL A 389 -20.39 -8.86 5.41
N THR A 390 -20.86 -8.23 4.32
CA THR A 390 -22.25 -8.37 3.84
C THR A 390 -22.29 -8.38 2.32
N ASN A 391 -23.32 -9.00 1.74
CA ASN A 391 -23.58 -8.94 0.29
C ASN A 391 -24.00 -7.53 -0.19
N PHE A 392 -24.25 -6.57 0.71
CA PHE A 392 -24.59 -5.18 0.38
C PHE A 392 -23.34 -4.32 0.15
N SER A 393 -23.47 -3.31 -0.73
CA SER A 393 -22.48 -2.24 -0.94
C SER A 393 -22.46 -1.21 0.22
N LEU A 394 -22.39 -1.68 1.46
CA LEU A 394 -22.27 -0.85 2.67
C LEU A 394 -20.79 -0.62 2.99
N THR A 395 -20.47 0.52 3.62
CA THR A 395 -19.11 0.81 4.08
C THR A 395 -18.82 -0.04 5.33
N PRO A 396 -17.79 -0.90 5.33
CA PRO A 396 -17.45 -1.70 6.51
C PRO A 396 -16.99 -0.83 7.68
N VAL A 397 -17.26 -1.31 8.90
CA VAL A 397 -16.86 -0.63 10.15
C VAL A 397 -16.29 -1.66 11.11
N LYS A 398 -15.07 -1.42 11.60
CA LYS A 398 -14.43 -2.29 12.59
C LYS A 398 -15.05 -2.12 13.98
N SER A 399 -14.99 -3.18 14.76
CA SER A 399 -15.54 -3.29 16.10
C SER A 399 -14.87 -2.39 17.13
N ASN A 400 -15.31 -2.47 18.39
CA ASN A 400 -14.44 -2.15 19.51
C ASN A 400 -13.11 -2.94 19.41
N GLU A 401 -12.00 -2.32 19.81
CA GLU A 401 -10.73 -3.03 19.95
C GLU A 401 -10.74 -3.86 21.25
N VAL A 402 -10.03 -4.99 21.26
CA VAL A 402 -9.72 -5.78 22.47
C VAL A 402 -8.25 -6.18 22.49
N THR A 403 -7.59 -6.11 23.65
CA THR A 403 -6.14 -6.31 23.79
C THR A 403 -5.82 -7.44 24.78
N VAL A 404 -4.83 -8.28 24.45
CA VAL A 404 -4.32 -9.37 25.29
C VAL A 404 -2.79 -9.46 25.20
N THR A 405 -2.11 -9.70 26.32
CA THR A 405 -0.66 -9.92 26.37
C THR A 405 -0.37 -11.37 26.72
N MET A 406 0.47 -12.03 25.93
CA MET A 406 0.72 -13.48 26.00
C MET A 406 1.74 -13.84 27.10
N ILE A 407 1.45 -13.51 28.36
CA ILE A 407 2.28 -13.79 29.54
C ILE A 407 1.49 -14.37 30.73
N ASP A 408 2.17 -15.17 31.55
CA ASP A 408 1.77 -15.49 32.92
C ASP A 408 2.43 -14.48 33.87
N GLU A 409 1.64 -13.55 34.43
CA GLU A 409 2.09 -12.57 35.43
C GLU A 409 2.72 -13.21 36.70
N ASN A 410 2.58 -14.52 36.90
CA ASN A 410 3.17 -15.26 38.02
C ASN A 410 4.57 -15.82 37.69
N ARG A 411 5.04 -15.68 36.44
CA ARG A 411 6.39 -16.01 35.98
C ARG A 411 7.22 -14.72 35.85
N THR A 412 8.53 -14.89 35.71
CA THR A 412 9.47 -13.79 35.44
C THR A 412 10.15 -14.04 34.09
N PRO A 413 10.34 -13.00 33.25
CA PRO A 413 11.12 -13.12 32.02
C PRO A 413 12.53 -13.70 32.26
N PRO A 414 13.18 -14.25 31.21
CA PRO A 414 14.56 -14.69 31.29
C PRO A 414 15.57 -13.55 31.50
N GLY A 415 16.84 -13.91 31.67
CA GLY A 415 17.94 -12.95 31.62
C GLY A 415 18.17 -12.40 30.21
N GLN A 416 18.85 -11.25 30.13
CA GLN A 416 19.37 -10.69 28.87
C GLN A 416 20.33 -11.68 28.19
N PRO A 417 20.23 -11.94 26.87
CA PRO A 417 21.26 -12.66 26.12
C PRO A 417 22.57 -11.86 26.08
N THR A 418 23.70 -12.55 26.25
CA THR A 418 25.05 -11.97 26.26
C THR A 418 25.99 -12.77 25.37
N GLU A 419 27.18 -12.24 25.11
CA GLU A 419 28.22 -12.94 24.31
C GLU A 419 27.74 -13.26 22.89
N ILE A 420 27.01 -12.33 22.26
CA ILE A 420 26.57 -12.42 20.86
C ILE A 420 27.76 -12.20 19.90
N GLU A 421 28.01 -13.15 19.01
CA GLU A 421 29.15 -13.15 18.08
C GLU A 421 28.82 -13.82 16.72
N LEU A 422 29.56 -13.42 15.67
CA LEU A 422 29.42 -13.95 14.31
C LEU A 422 29.97 -15.38 14.16
N GLY A 423 29.28 -16.18 13.34
CA GLY A 423 29.69 -17.53 12.96
C GLY A 423 30.60 -17.58 11.72
N GLU A 424 30.84 -18.80 11.21
CA GLU A 424 31.70 -19.01 10.02
C GLU A 424 31.01 -18.64 8.68
N GLY A 425 29.69 -18.50 8.66
CA GLY A 425 28.91 -18.09 7.48
C GLY A 425 28.52 -16.62 7.55
N VAL A 426 29.21 -15.76 6.81
CA VAL A 426 28.88 -14.34 6.62
C VAL A 426 29.21 -13.96 5.17
N SER A 427 28.20 -13.59 4.39
CA SER A 427 28.29 -13.24 2.97
C SER A 427 27.13 -12.33 2.54
N GLU A 428 27.11 -11.90 1.28
CA GLU A 428 25.95 -11.22 0.66
C GLU A 428 24.68 -12.10 0.55
N GLU A 429 24.75 -13.39 0.94
CA GLU A 429 23.66 -14.38 0.84
C GLU A 429 23.16 -14.87 2.21
N LEU A 430 23.99 -14.80 3.26
CA LEU A 430 23.62 -15.22 4.62
C LEU A 430 24.47 -14.60 5.73
N VAL A 431 23.91 -14.53 6.94
CA VAL A 431 24.60 -14.13 8.18
C VAL A 431 24.28 -15.15 9.28
N THR A 432 25.32 -15.79 9.81
CA THR A 432 25.24 -16.70 10.97
C THR A 432 25.79 -16.04 12.22
N PHE A 433 25.12 -16.25 13.36
CA PHE A 433 25.57 -15.75 14.67
C PHE A 433 25.02 -16.61 15.82
N SER A 434 25.68 -16.52 16.97
CA SER A 434 25.34 -17.24 18.20
C SER A 434 25.50 -16.37 19.43
N TRP A 435 24.88 -16.78 20.54
CA TRP A 435 24.93 -16.09 21.84
C TRP A 435 25.00 -17.09 23.00
N GLY A 436 25.23 -16.60 24.22
CA GLY A 436 25.24 -17.43 25.42
C GLY A 436 23.84 -17.97 25.80
N GLU A 437 23.77 -19.27 26.10
CA GLU A 437 22.54 -19.96 26.55
C GLU A 437 21.93 -19.29 27.81
N VAL A 438 20.70 -18.78 27.70
CA VAL A 438 20.00 -18.10 28.78
C VAL A 438 19.21 -19.09 29.63
N ASN A 439 19.42 -19.05 30.95
CA ASN A 439 18.70 -19.91 31.89
C ASN A 439 17.22 -19.50 31.97
N ASP A 440 16.34 -20.49 32.12
CA ASP A 440 14.87 -20.36 32.14
C ASP A 440 14.25 -19.73 30.86
N ALA A 441 15.00 -19.63 29.75
CA ALA A 441 14.45 -19.35 28.43
C ALA A 441 13.83 -20.61 27.79
N THR A 442 12.82 -20.43 26.94
CA THR A 442 12.21 -21.49 26.12
C THR A 442 12.27 -21.20 24.62
N LEU A 443 12.43 -19.92 24.25
CA LEU A 443 12.62 -19.43 22.89
C LEU A 443 13.55 -18.21 22.93
N TYR A 444 14.09 -17.84 21.77
CA TYR A 444 14.73 -16.57 21.49
C TYR A 444 14.03 -15.90 20.31
N TYR A 445 13.88 -14.57 20.36
CA TYR A 445 13.42 -13.77 19.23
C TYR A 445 14.58 -12.98 18.66
N VAL A 446 14.72 -13.05 17.33
CA VAL A 446 15.86 -12.52 16.58
C VAL A 446 15.36 -11.36 15.72
N TYR A 447 16.03 -10.22 15.85
CA TYR A 447 15.64 -8.96 15.23
C TYR A 447 16.77 -8.40 14.38
N ARG A 448 16.41 -7.69 13.31
CA ARG A 448 17.33 -7.16 12.29
C ARG A 448 16.98 -5.72 11.92
N SER A 449 17.97 -4.87 11.72
CA SER A 449 17.81 -3.56 11.07
C SER A 449 18.89 -3.28 10.04
N ARG A 450 18.57 -2.39 9.09
CA ARG A 450 19.51 -1.78 8.15
C ARG A 450 20.21 -0.52 8.70
N PHE A 451 19.75 0.01 9.83
CA PHE A 451 20.24 1.28 10.38
C PHE A 451 21.08 1.05 11.64
N HIS A 452 22.23 1.71 11.76
CA HIS A 452 23.03 1.64 12.99
C HIS A 452 22.28 2.32 14.13
N PHE A 453 22.37 1.76 15.34
CA PHE A 453 21.54 2.20 16.47
C PHE A 453 21.81 3.65 16.92
N GLU A 454 22.97 4.23 16.57
CA GLU A 454 23.31 5.64 16.84
C GLU A 454 22.91 6.61 15.71
N GLN A 455 22.50 6.11 14.54
CA GLN A 455 22.16 6.94 13.37
C GLN A 455 20.71 7.48 13.45
N ILE A 456 19.75 6.70 13.96
CA ILE A 456 18.33 7.09 13.94
C ILE A 456 17.74 7.21 15.35
N PRO A 457 16.86 8.20 15.60
CA PRO A 457 16.17 8.31 16.88
C PRO A 457 15.17 7.14 17.04
N ASN A 458 15.10 6.61 18.26
CA ASN A 458 14.36 5.40 18.61
C ASN A 458 14.75 4.16 17.78
N ALA A 459 16.04 3.96 17.47
CA ALA A 459 16.50 2.91 16.55
C ALA A 459 15.92 1.50 16.75
N ILE A 460 15.57 1.09 17.98
CA ILE A 460 14.90 -0.19 18.26
C ILE A 460 13.57 -0.34 17.47
N GLU A 461 12.87 0.76 17.19
CA GLU A 461 11.65 0.79 16.35
C GLU A 461 11.91 0.47 14.85
N SER A 462 13.17 0.40 14.39
CA SER A 462 13.53 -0.06 13.04
C SER A 462 14.03 -1.49 12.97
N PHE A 463 13.98 -2.24 14.09
CA PHE A 463 14.39 -3.64 14.13
C PHE A 463 13.19 -4.56 13.90
N GLU A 464 13.13 -5.14 12.71
CA GLU A 464 12.12 -6.08 12.27
C GLU A 464 12.45 -7.48 12.86
N ARG A 465 11.46 -8.20 13.41
CA ARG A 465 11.68 -9.57 13.95
C ARG A 465 11.72 -10.58 12.80
N ILE A 466 12.91 -11.05 12.46
CA ILE A 466 13.13 -11.99 11.35
C ILE A 466 12.99 -13.46 11.73
N GLY A 467 13.00 -13.81 13.02
CA GLY A 467 13.03 -15.22 13.41
C GLY A 467 12.73 -15.53 14.86
N ILE A 468 12.41 -16.80 15.09
CA ILE A 468 12.18 -17.43 16.39
C ILE A 468 12.96 -18.75 16.40
N THR A 469 13.69 -19.05 17.48
CA THR A 469 14.49 -20.27 17.63
C THR A 469 14.47 -20.75 19.08
N ASP A 470 14.55 -22.06 19.33
CA ASP A 470 14.77 -22.65 20.65
C ASP A 470 16.27 -22.91 20.96
N GLU A 471 17.14 -22.84 19.95
CA GLU A 471 18.59 -22.97 20.07
C GLU A 471 19.30 -21.59 20.11
N PRO A 472 20.45 -21.45 20.79
CA PRO A 472 21.14 -20.17 21.00
C PRO A 472 22.00 -19.72 19.79
N PHE A 473 21.51 -19.95 18.58
CA PHE A 473 22.11 -19.48 17.33
C PHE A 473 21.05 -19.19 16.27
N PHE A 474 21.40 -18.40 15.26
CA PHE A 474 20.54 -18.09 14.12
C PHE A 474 21.34 -18.05 12.82
N THR A 475 20.64 -18.33 11.71
CA THR A 475 21.09 -18.09 10.34
C THR A 475 20.05 -17.22 9.68
N ASP A 476 20.38 -15.95 9.42
CA ASP A 476 19.62 -15.14 8.49
C ASP A 476 20.05 -15.50 7.06
N SER A 477 19.09 -15.86 6.22
CA SER A 477 19.28 -16.14 4.79
C SER A 477 18.41 -15.25 3.89
N ASP A 478 17.80 -14.20 4.46
CA ASP A 478 17.10 -13.14 3.72
C ASP A 478 18.07 -11.94 3.54
N ILE A 479 19.30 -12.25 3.14
CA ILE A 479 20.38 -11.28 2.90
C ILE A 479 20.49 -11.06 1.40
N HIS A 480 20.37 -9.80 0.98
CA HIS A 480 20.35 -9.41 -0.44
C HIS A 480 21.41 -8.35 -0.77
N SER A 481 22.31 -8.03 0.16
CA SER A 481 23.13 -6.80 0.13
C SER A 481 24.44 -6.94 0.91
N PRO A 482 25.52 -6.23 0.52
CA PRO A 482 26.82 -6.13 1.21
C PRO A 482 26.85 -5.00 2.25
N ASN A 483 25.77 -4.22 2.40
CA ASN A 483 25.68 -3.18 3.40
C ASN A 483 25.50 -3.78 4.81
N PRO A 484 25.99 -3.11 5.87
CA PRO A 484 25.86 -3.60 7.24
C PRO A 484 24.41 -3.91 7.64
N TYR A 485 24.22 -5.11 8.19
CA TYR A 485 23.02 -5.48 8.94
C TYR A 485 23.34 -5.48 10.43
N TYR A 486 22.39 -5.04 11.23
CA TYR A 486 22.49 -4.96 12.69
C TYR A 486 21.49 -5.90 13.31
N TYR A 487 21.90 -6.70 14.30
CA TYR A 487 21.06 -7.69 14.96
C TYR A 487 21.03 -7.50 16.47
N PHE A 488 19.89 -7.82 17.08
CA PHE A 488 19.84 -8.13 18.52
C PHE A 488 18.93 -9.33 18.77
N VAL A 489 19.09 -9.93 19.94
CA VAL A 489 18.31 -11.10 20.38
C VAL A 489 17.70 -10.83 21.74
N THR A 490 16.47 -11.30 21.96
CA THR A 490 15.86 -11.42 23.29
C THR A 490 15.62 -12.89 23.63
N ALA A 491 15.65 -13.21 24.92
CA ALA A 491 15.24 -14.51 25.45
C ALA A 491 13.80 -14.43 25.97
N VAL A 492 13.04 -15.51 25.80
CA VAL A 492 11.59 -15.53 26.03
C VAL A 492 11.19 -16.75 26.85
N ASN A 493 10.26 -16.56 27.80
CA ASN A 493 9.55 -17.65 28.46
C ASN A 493 8.09 -17.24 28.78
N GLU A 494 7.33 -18.12 29.43
CA GLU A 494 5.93 -17.86 29.85
C GLU A 494 5.74 -16.51 30.60
N GLY A 495 6.75 -15.98 31.28
CA GLY A 495 6.69 -14.70 32.00
C GLY A 495 7.01 -13.46 31.16
N GLY A 496 7.38 -13.62 29.89
CA GLY A 496 7.63 -12.53 28.95
C GLY A 496 9.01 -12.56 28.29
N VAL A 497 9.35 -11.42 27.67
CA VAL A 497 10.58 -11.17 26.92
C VAL A 497 11.63 -10.51 27.81
N SER A 498 12.90 -10.85 27.63
CA SER A 498 14.04 -10.21 28.31
C SER A 498 14.35 -8.80 27.75
N GLU A 499 15.27 -8.10 28.42
CA GLU A 499 16.03 -7.01 27.78
C GLU A 499 16.77 -7.53 26.52
N ILE A 500 17.03 -6.64 25.55
CA ILE A 500 17.77 -6.96 24.32
C ILE A 500 19.25 -7.25 24.59
N SER A 501 19.88 -8.07 23.75
CA SER A 501 21.35 -8.22 23.72
C SER A 501 22.06 -6.91 23.36
N GLU A 502 23.39 -6.89 23.48
CA GLU A 502 24.21 -5.94 22.72
C GLU A 502 23.88 -6.07 21.20
N VAL A 503 24.05 -4.99 20.44
CA VAL A 503 23.80 -4.99 18.99
C VAL A 503 25.02 -5.55 18.25
N LEU A 504 24.80 -6.57 17.41
CA LEU A 504 25.81 -7.16 16.55
C LEU A 504 25.77 -6.51 15.15
N GLU A 505 26.87 -5.88 14.74
CA GLU A 505 27.12 -5.52 13.33
C GLU A 505 27.65 -6.75 12.59
N ALA A 506 26.97 -7.17 11.53
CA ALA A 506 27.27 -8.44 10.88
C ALA A 506 28.24 -8.37 9.69
N GLN A 507 28.19 -7.26 8.95
CA GLN A 507 29.05 -7.03 7.78
C GLN A 507 29.66 -5.65 7.94
N GLY A 508 30.97 -5.58 8.16
CA GLY A 508 31.68 -4.30 8.21
C GLY A 508 31.91 -3.77 6.79
N ARG A 509 31.50 -2.53 6.53
CA ARG A 509 31.79 -1.83 5.26
C ARG A 509 33.28 -1.49 5.21
N ASP A 510 33.97 -1.82 4.11
CA ASP A 510 35.39 -1.51 3.90
C ASP A 510 35.59 -0.02 3.54
N LEU A 511 35.21 0.85 4.49
CA LEU A 511 35.33 2.29 4.39
C LEU A 511 36.81 2.71 4.43
N PRO A 512 37.20 3.80 3.74
CA PRO A 512 38.54 4.38 3.86
C PRO A 512 38.92 4.61 5.32
N GLU A 513 40.15 4.23 5.70
CA GLU A 513 40.67 4.36 7.07
C GLU A 513 40.66 5.84 7.50
N ARG A 514 39.59 6.26 8.20
CA ARG A 514 39.34 7.68 8.51
C ARG A 514 40.48 8.24 9.37
N GLU A 515 41.22 9.23 8.87
CA GLU A 515 42.14 9.98 9.73
C GLU A 515 41.35 10.61 10.88
N GLN A 516 41.82 10.39 12.12
CA GLN A 516 41.20 10.99 13.30
C GLN A 516 41.25 12.51 13.20
N CYS A 517 40.10 13.18 13.32
CA CYS A 517 40.00 14.62 13.06
C CYS A 517 41.08 15.43 13.77
N GLY A 518 41.76 16.29 13.00
CA GLY A 518 42.88 17.12 13.47
C GLY A 518 44.23 16.41 13.45
N ALA A 519 44.32 15.25 12.77
CA ALA A 519 45.56 14.62 12.34
C ALA A 519 46.24 15.38 11.18
N GLY A 520 47.38 14.85 10.75
CA GLY A 520 48.24 15.47 9.74
C GLY A 520 48.94 16.74 10.24
N ALA A 521 49.40 17.54 9.28
CA ALA A 521 49.88 18.90 9.52
C ALA A 521 48.78 19.91 9.18
N PHE A 522 48.79 21.07 9.82
CA PHE A 522 47.91 22.22 9.54
C PHE A 522 48.77 23.47 9.32
N ASP A 523 48.23 24.47 8.64
CA ASP A 523 48.90 25.77 8.45
C ASP A 523 48.47 26.77 9.51
N ILE A 524 47.18 26.77 9.86
CA ILE A 524 46.58 27.55 10.95
C ILE A 524 45.60 26.69 11.75
N GLU A 525 45.76 26.62 13.07
CA GLU A 525 44.75 26.05 13.97
C GLU A 525 43.91 27.15 14.63
N VAL A 526 42.62 26.87 14.83
CA VAL A 526 41.66 27.75 15.51
C VAL A 526 41.18 27.05 16.76
N ILE A 527 41.41 27.69 17.91
CA ILE A 527 41.15 27.13 19.24
C ILE A 527 40.41 28.14 20.13
N GLN A 528 39.69 27.65 21.15
CA GLN A 528 39.09 28.47 22.19
C GLN A 528 39.80 28.25 23.53
N THR A 529 40.28 29.33 24.14
CA THR A 529 40.91 29.29 25.47
C THR A 529 40.23 30.30 26.40
N ASN A 530 39.59 29.80 27.47
CA ASN A 530 38.84 30.60 28.45
C ASN A 530 37.76 31.54 27.85
N GLY A 531 37.13 31.14 26.74
CA GLY A 531 36.13 31.93 26.02
C GLY A 531 36.70 32.92 25.00
N THR A 532 38.03 33.02 24.86
CA THR A 532 38.68 33.76 23.77
C THR A 532 39.04 32.79 22.65
N TRP A 533 38.58 33.07 21.44
CA TRP A 533 39.00 32.38 20.22
C TRP A 533 40.33 32.93 19.72
N GLN A 534 41.20 32.06 19.23
CA GLN A 534 42.50 32.42 18.65
C GLN A 534 42.74 31.62 17.37
N ALA A 535 43.25 32.29 16.32
CA ALA A 535 43.78 31.63 15.13
C ALA A 535 45.32 31.71 15.18
N ILE A 536 45.98 30.57 15.06
CA ILE A 536 47.42 30.40 15.35
C ILE A 536 48.09 29.63 14.21
N ARG A 537 49.05 30.26 13.53
CA ARG A 537 49.87 29.59 12.52
C ARG A 537 50.70 28.46 13.15
N ALA A 538 51.05 27.45 12.36
CA ALA A 538 51.89 26.32 12.79
C ALA A 538 53.28 26.70 13.35
N ASN A 539 53.74 27.93 13.13
CA ASN A 539 54.96 28.50 13.72
C ASN A 539 54.76 29.08 15.16
N GLY A 540 53.52 29.09 15.67
CA GLY A 540 53.13 29.70 16.95
C GLY A 540 52.70 31.18 16.88
N GLU A 541 52.53 31.75 15.69
CA GLU A 541 52.10 33.14 15.49
C GLU A 541 50.58 33.28 15.51
N VAL A 542 50.07 34.06 16.47
CA VAL A 542 48.64 34.35 16.59
C VAL A 542 48.24 35.45 15.60
N VAL A 543 47.39 35.13 14.62
CA VAL A 543 46.90 36.05 13.59
C VAL A 543 45.56 36.70 13.92
N TYR A 544 44.73 36.04 14.74
CA TYR A 544 43.49 36.61 15.31
C TYR A 544 43.36 36.25 16.79
N SER A 545 42.74 37.14 17.57
CA SER A 545 42.29 36.84 18.94
C SER A 545 41.07 37.69 19.30
N GLY A 546 39.97 37.06 19.71
CA GLY A 546 38.70 37.76 19.98
C GLY A 546 37.63 36.85 20.62
N GLU A 547 36.36 37.28 20.61
CA GLU A 547 35.25 36.59 21.32
C GLU A 547 34.31 35.82 20.37
N VAL A 548 34.42 36.00 19.06
CA VAL A 548 33.52 35.40 18.05
C VAL A 548 34.22 34.25 17.31
N MET A 549 33.56 33.10 17.22
CA MET A 549 34.07 31.92 16.50
C MET A 549 34.26 32.22 15.01
N LEU A 550 33.23 32.75 14.36
CA LEU A 550 33.22 33.02 12.93
C LEU A 550 34.36 33.95 12.52
N GLU A 551 34.52 35.08 13.22
CA GLU A 551 35.64 36.00 12.98
C GLU A 551 37.00 35.30 13.08
N ALA A 552 37.17 34.36 14.03
CA ALA A 552 38.42 33.62 14.19
C ALA A 552 38.69 32.62 13.06
N VAL A 553 37.66 31.90 12.60
CA VAL A 553 37.78 30.94 11.50
C VAL A 553 37.98 31.66 10.17
N GLN A 554 37.19 32.70 9.87
CA GLN A 554 37.38 33.50 8.67
C GLN A 554 38.75 34.20 8.67
N SER A 555 39.18 34.77 9.81
CA SER A 555 40.53 35.35 9.92
C SER A 555 41.66 34.33 9.75
N ALA A 556 41.41 33.03 9.97
CA ALA A 556 42.36 31.98 9.63
C ALA A 556 42.42 31.76 8.11
N VAL A 557 41.25 31.58 7.46
CA VAL A 557 41.14 31.44 5.99
C VAL A 557 41.76 32.64 5.26
N ASP A 558 41.47 33.85 5.71
CA ASP A 558 41.99 35.13 5.18
C ASP A 558 43.50 35.31 5.43
N ASN A 559 44.12 34.50 6.30
CA ASN A 559 45.55 34.49 6.59
C ASN A 559 46.34 33.36 5.92
N LEU A 560 45.67 32.48 5.16
CA LEU A 560 46.33 31.56 4.24
C LEU A 560 47.07 32.33 3.14
N THR A 561 48.00 31.68 2.43
CA THR A 561 48.81 32.30 1.37
C THR A 561 47.91 32.78 0.22
N PRO A 562 47.94 34.08 -0.16
CA PRO A 562 47.23 34.57 -1.34
C PRO A 562 47.80 33.97 -2.63
N ASP A 563 46.95 33.79 -3.65
CA ASP A 563 47.32 33.27 -4.97
C ASP A 563 48.04 31.88 -4.90
N ARG A 564 47.75 31.09 -3.85
CA ARG A 564 48.25 29.72 -3.68
C ARG A 564 47.66 28.78 -4.73
N THR A 565 48.40 27.73 -5.07
CA THR A 565 48.03 26.69 -6.05
C THR A 565 48.10 25.27 -5.49
N ASN A 566 48.27 25.16 -4.17
CA ASN A 566 48.33 23.93 -3.39
C ASN A 566 47.46 24.17 -2.15
N GLN A 567 46.83 23.12 -1.62
CA GLN A 567 45.95 23.29 -0.46
C GLN A 567 46.73 23.70 0.80
N GLU A 568 46.18 24.66 1.53
CA GLU A 568 46.60 24.97 2.91
C GLU A 568 45.44 24.69 3.87
N LYS A 569 45.75 24.23 5.10
CA LYS A 569 44.78 23.65 6.04
C LYS A 569 44.50 24.55 7.24
N VAL A 570 43.22 24.92 7.39
CA VAL A 570 42.64 25.50 8.61
C VAL A 570 42.02 24.38 9.44
N LEU A 571 42.47 24.24 10.69
CA LEU A 571 42.00 23.22 11.63
C LEU A 571 41.29 23.84 12.83
N VAL A 572 39.97 23.72 12.90
CA VAL A 572 39.13 24.23 14.00
C VAL A 572 38.93 23.13 15.04
N ARG A 573 39.51 23.27 16.24
CA ARG A 573 39.50 22.21 17.27
C ARG A 573 38.28 22.21 18.17
N ASP A 574 37.76 23.38 18.50
CA ASP A 574 36.75 23.57 19.55
C ASP A 574 35.36 23.84 18.97
N SER A 575 34.31 23.45 19.70
CA SER A 575 32.91 23.72 19.32
C SER A 575 32.54 25.19 19.55
N GLY A 576 31.67 25.73 18.71
CA GLY A 576 31.32 27.15 18.75
C GLY A 576 29.94 27.49 18.18
N THR A 577 29.73 28.75 17.83
CA THR A 577 28.41 29.25 17.43
C THR A 577 28.50 30.44 16.46
N MET A 578 27.61 30.48 15.48
CA MET A 578 27.43 31.56 14.50
C MET A 578 25.94 31.84 14.25
N SER A 579 25.61 32.89 13.48
CA SER A 579 24.25 33.21 13.04
C SER A 579 23.89 32.52 11.72
N ALA A 580 22.60 32.29 11.45
CA ALA A 580 22.12 31.62 10.24
C ALA A 580 22.12 32.50 8.96
N ASP A 581 22.38 33.80 9.09
CA ASP A 581 22.59 34.77 8.00
C ASP A 581 24.08 35.03 7.69
N GLU A 582 24.99 34.37 8.41
CA GLU A 582 26.45 34.46 8.23
C GLU A 582 27.00 33.22 7.51
N SER A 583 28.29 33.23 7.13
CA SER A 583 28.96 32.06 6.52
C SER A 583 30.47 32.07 6.71
N ILE A 584 31.09 30.89 6.82
CA ILE A 584 32.53 30.70 6.59
C ILE A 584 32.71 30.56 5.07
N ASP A 585 33.26 31.57 4.39
CA ASP A 585 33.54 31.52 2.94
C ASP A 585 34.95 30.96 2.68
N LEU A 586 35.02 29.88 1.89
CA LEU A 586 36.25 29.21 1.49
C LEU A 586 36.64 29.55 0.04
N PRO A 587 37.81 30.17 -0.21
CA PRO A 587 38.37 30.36 -1.55
C PRO A 587 39.15 29.10 -2.01
N SER A 588 39.64 29.12 -3.25
CA SER A 588 40.41 28.02 -3.87
C SER A 588 41.56 27.50 -3.01
N HIS A 589 41.86 26.21 -3.18
CA HIS A 589 42.95 25.50 -2.49
C HIS A 589 42.91 25.65 -0.96
N THR A 590 41.74 25.41 -0.36
CA THR A 590 41.53 25.46 1.09
C THR A 590 41.09 24.09 1.61
N ILE A 591 41.73 23.61 2.68
CA ILE A 591 41.17 22.56 3.52
C ILE A 591 40.59 23.21 4.78
N LEU A 592 39.29 23.03 5.04
CA LEU A 592 38.68 23.34 6.33
C LEU A 592 38.34 22.04 7.06
N GLU A 593 39.02 21.75 8.16
CA GLU A 593 38.68 20.63 9.03
C GLU A 593 38.15 21.15 10.37
N VAL A 594 36.97 20.68 10.80
CA VAL A 594 36.31 21.12 12.03
C VAL A 594 36.05 19.91 12.91
N CYS A 595 36.77 19.82 14.04
CA CYS A 595 36.64 18.72 15.01
C CYS A 595 35.70 19.03 16.18
N GLY A 596 35.32 20.30 16.33
CA GLY A 596 34.18 20.69 17.15
C GLY A 596 32.87 20.66 16.36
N THR A 597 31.77 21.01 17.02
CA THR A 597 30.48 21.27 16.38
C THR A 597 30.26 22.76 16.20
N ILE A 598 29.84 23.17 15.00
CA ILE A 598 29.32 24.50 14.71
C ILE A 598 27.82 24.50 15.01
N HIS A 599 27.40 25.26 16.03
CA HIS A 599 25.98 25.49 16.28
C HIS A 599 25.50 26.76 15.55
N VAL A 600 24.52 26.64 14.67
CA VAL A 600 23.99 27.76 13.88
C VAL A 600 22.68 28.24 14.49
N LYS A 601 22.69 29.47 15.02
CA LYS A 601 21.51 30.09 15.65
C LYS A 601 20.53 30.57 14.60
N LYS A 602 19.27 30.14 14.74
CA LYS A 602 18.13 30.65 13.97
C LYS A 602 18.03 32.17 14.04
N THR A 603 17.78 32.78 12.89
CA THR A 603 17.52 34.22 12.72
C THR A 603 16.03 34.50 12.49
N ASP A 604 15.63 35.77 12.39
CA ASP A 604 14.27 36.18 12.02
C ASP A 604 14.03 36.00 10.50
N GLY A 605 14.08 34.74 10.06
CA GLY A 605 13.87 34.29 8.69
C GLY A 605 13.59 32.79 8.64
N GLY A 606 12.78 32.36 7.68
CA GLY A 606 12.67 30.95 7.32
C GLY A 606 13.83 30.51 6.41
N PHE A 607 13.89 29.22 6.10
CA PHE A 607 14.70 28.76 4.96
C PHE A 607 14.22 29.44 3.67
N SER A 608 15.15 29.98 2.88
CA SER A 608 14.91 30.40 1.49
C SER A 608 16.06 29.97 0.58
N TYR A 609 15.74 29.58 -0.65
CA TYR A 609 16.74 29.34 -1.69
C TYR A 609 17.47 30.63 -2.11
N ASP A 610 16.84 31.80 -2.01
CA ASP A 610 17.45 33.10 -2.35
C ASP A 610 18.56 33.50 -1.36
N ASN A 611 18.52 32.93 -0.15
CA ASN A 611 19.47 33.20 0.91
C ASN A 611 20.63 32.20 0.86
N HIS A 612 21.66 32.49 0.08
CA HIS A 612 22.86 31.64 -0.04
C HIS A 612 23.77 31.65 1.23
N ALA A 613 23.23 31.89 2.44
CA ALA A 613 23.96 31.76 3.70
C ALA A 613 24.09 30.28 4.11
N ALA A 614 25.29 29.87 4.55
CA ALA A 614 25.57 28.51 4.97
C ALA A 614 26.53 28.44 6.15
N ALA A 615 26.58 27.33 6.91
CA ALA A 615 27.61 27.16 7.94
C ALA A 615 29.01 27.18 7.31
N VAL A 616 29.18 26.50 6.17
CA VAL A 616 30.36 26.60 5.29
C VAL A 616 29.92 26.84 3.84
N ARG A 617 30.59 27.77 3.15
CA ARG A 617 30.24 28.21 1.80
C ARG A 617 31.44 28.20 0.86
N VAL A 618 31.25 27.68 -0.35
CA VAL A 618 32.26 27.62 -1.43
C VAL A 618 31.65 28.22 -2.70
N ARG A 619 32.31 29.21 -3.32
CA ARG A 619 31.81 29.88 -4.53
C ARG A 619 32.97 30.32 -5.42
N TYR A 620 32.87 30.05 -6.73
CA TYR A 620 33.90 30.42 -7.72
C TYR A 620 35.31 29.95 -7.33
N ALA A 621 35.41 28.74 -6.81
CA ALA A 621 36.63 28.18 -6.23
C ALA A 621 37.02 26.83 -6.85
N GLU A 622 38.30 26.50 -6.79
CA GLU A 622 38.86 25.21 -7.25
C GLU A 622 39.56 24.48 -6.10
N ASN A 623 39.50 23.13 -6.10
CA ASN A 623 40.35 22.27 -5.27
C ASN A 623 40.17 22.56 -3.76
N VAL A 624 38.93 22.50 -3.26
CA VAL A 624 38.54 22.80 -1.87
C VAL A 624 38.07 21.52 -1.15
N SER A 625 38.54 21.31 0.08
CA SER A 625 38.20 20.12 0.88
C SER A 625 37.62 20.47 2.25
N ILE A 626 36.63 19.69 2.68
CA ILE A 626 36.03 19.74 4.02
C ILE A 626 36.07 18.31 4.62
N PRO A 627 37.22 17.85 5.18
CA PRO A 627 37.40 16.43 5.53
C PRO A 627 36.57 15.98 6.74
N ASN A 628 36.24 16.89 7.65
CA ASN A 628 35.34 16.62 8.77
C ASN A 628 34.57 17.90 9.14
N LEU A 629 33.25 17.80 9.30
CA LEU A 629 32.39 18.89 9.74
C LEU A 629 31.21 18.36 10.56
N SER A 630 30.95 18.97 11.73
CA SER A 630 29.73 18.76 12.51
C SER A 630 28.95 20.07 12.63
N VAL A 631 27.66 20.07 12.26
CA VAL A 631 26.75 21.22 12.34
C VAL A 631 25.49 20.85 13.13
N THR A 632 25.02 21.78 13.96
CA THR A 632 23.71 21.69 14.64
C THR A 632 22.94 22.99 14.53
N GLY A 633 21.64 22.96 14.81
CA GLY A 633 20.82 24.16 14.90
C GLY A 633 19.97 24.42 13.65
N SER A 634 19.74 25.70 13.32
CA SER A 634 18.89 26.12 12.20
C SER A 634 19.64 27.00 11.20
N PRO A 635 20.57 26.44 10.39
CA PRO A 635 21.16 27.15 9.26
C PRO A 635 20.12 27.37 8.14
N ASN A 636 20.44 28.22 7.15
CA ASN A 636 19.73 28.17 5.88
C ASN A 636 20.21 26.98 5.05
N PHE A 637 21.53 26.88 4.80
CA PHE A 637 22.22 25.69 4.31
C PHE A 637 23.28 25.20 5.31
N GLY A 638 23.43 23.89 5.52
CA GLY A 638 24.59 23.34 6.24
C GLY A 638 25.89 23.59 5.46
N ILE A 639 25.93 23.15 4.20
CA ILE A 639 26.97 23.47 3.23
C ILE A 639 26.32 24.03 1.96
N PHE A 640 26.91 25.09 1.39
CA PHE A 640 26.51 25.63 0.08
C PHE A 640 27.72 25.74 -0.84
N VAL A 641 27.70 25.03 -1.96
CA VAL A 641 28.70 25.08 -3.04
C VAL A 641 28.04 25.65 -4.28
N ARG A 642 28.66 26.64 -4.93
CA ARG A 642 28.21 27.11 -6.24
C ARG A 642 29.35 27.36 -7.23
N THR A 643 29.16 26.98 -8.50
CA THR A 643 30.03 27.31 -9.64
C THR A 643 31.52 27.12 -9.29
N SER A 644 31.90 25.89 -8.92
CA SER A 644 33.19 25.54 -8.30
C SER A 644 33.64 24.11 -8.68
N GLU A 645 34.95 23.87 -8.75
CA GLU A 645 35.52 22.60 -9.24
C GLU A 645 36.42 21.88 -8.21
N ASP A 646 36.63 20.58 -8.40
CA ASP A 646 37.50 19.71 -7.57
C ASP A 646 37.15 19.83 -6.07
N ILE A 647 35.91 19.51 -5.71
CA ILE A 647 35.36 19.70 -4.35
C ILE A 647 35.30 18.37 -3.60
N HIS A 648 35.92 18.29 -2.43
CA HIS A 648 35.87 17.09 -1.57
C HIS A 648 35.16 17.38 -0.24
N LEU A 649 34.11 16.62 0.05
CA LEU A 649 33.44 16.57 1.36
C LEU A 649 33.75 15.22 1.99
N GLY A 650 34.38 15.21 3.16
CA GLY A 650 34.72 13.98 3.88
C GLY A 650 33.56 13.48 4.74
N ASN A 651 33.79 13.46 6.06
CA ASN A 651 32.80 13.06 7.06
C ASN A 651 31.94 14.25 7.52
N ILE A 652 30.68 14.31 7.12
CA ILE A 652 29.78 15.44 7.36
C ILE A 652 28.60 15.00 8.24
N ASP A 653 28.44 15.58 9.44
CA ASP A 653 27.34 15.30 10.39
C ASP A 653 26.48 16.57 10.60
N LEU A 654 25.26 16.57 10.06
CA LEU A 654 24.31 17.69 10.09
C LEU A 654 23.05 17.35 10.91
N ARG A 655 23.05 17.66 12.22
CA ARG A 655 21.91 17.43 13.12
C ARG A 655 21.10 18.72 13.32
N LEU A 656 20.19 19.00 12.40
CA LEU A 656 19.52 20.29 12.25
C LEU A 656 18.09 20.30 12.84
N ASP A 657 17.60 21.49 13.21
CA ASP A 657 16.20 21.72 13.66
C ASP A 657 15.29 22.25 12.53
N SER A 658 15.91 22.82 11.48
CA SER A 658 15.28 23.31 10.24
C SER A 658 16.37 23.72 9.25
N GLY A 659 15.99 24.08 8.02
CA GLY A 659 16.92 24.47 6.95
C GLY A 659 17.07 23.38 5.88
N HIS A 660 18.19 23.44 5.17
CA HIS A 660 18.59 22.52 4.11
C HIS A 660 20.00 21.99 4.43
N GLY A 661 20.30 20.73 4.11
CA GLY A 661 21.58 20.11 4.49
C GLY A 661 22.74 20.59 3.62
N ILE A 662 22.93 19.98 2.45
CA ILE A 662 24.01 20.30 1.50
C ILE A 662 23.40 20.69 0.16
N ARG A 663 23.75 21.87 -0.34
CA ARG A 663 23.35 22.37 -1.67
C ARG A 663 24.58 22.56 -2.55
N ILE A 664 24.54 22.02 -3.77
CA ILE A 664 25.64 22.08 -4.74
C ILE A 664 25.08 22.48 -6.11
N ASP A 665 25.30 23.70 -6.61
CA ASP A 665 24.66 24.14 -7.87
C ASP A 665 25.49 25.03 -8.82
N SER A 666 25.06 25.09 -10.08
CA SER A 666 25.60 26.01 -11.11
C SER A 666 24.69 27.21 -11.39
N ARG A 667 23.75 27.48 -10.47
CA ARG A 667 22.57 28.37 -10.60
C ARG A 667 22.86 29.89 -10.71
N ASP A 668 24.05 30.26 -11.18
CA ASP A 668 24.32 31.59 -11.73
C ASP A 668 24.03 31.63 -13.24
N ASP A 669 24.17 30.49 -13.93
CA ASP A 669 23.85 30.31 -15.35
C ASP A 669 23.45 28.84 -15.61
N ASP A 670 22.14 28.58 -15.64
CA ASP A 670 21.56 27.24 -15.89
C ASP A 670 21.85 26.72 -17.32
N SER A 671 22.64 27.42 -18.15
CA SER A 671 23.13 26.90 -19.44
C SER A 671 24.51 26.22 -19.35
N VAL A 672 25.19 26.25 -18.20
CA VAL A 672 26.52 25.65 -18.01
C VAL A 672 26.63 24.78 -16.75
N TYR A 673 27.32 23.65 -16.89
CA TYR A 673 27.75 22.80 -15.78
C TYR A 673 28.96 23.43 -15.05
N GLY A 674 28.70 24.53 -14.34
CA GLY A 674 29.69 25.32 -13.60
C GLY A 674 30.28 24.63 -12.36
N VAL A 675 29.66 23.55 -11.87
CA VAL A 675 30.20 22.67 -10.83
C VAL A 675 30.59 21.32 -11.40
N ARG A 676 31.82 20.88 -11.10
CA ARG A 676 32.36 19.61 -11.58
C ARG A 676 33.41 18.97 -10.68
N ASN A 677 33.63 17.68 -10.84
CA ASN A 677 34.56 16.86 -10.05
C ASN A 677 34.31 16.94 -8.54
N VAL A 678 33.09 16.60 -8.11
CA VAL A 678 32.73 16.56 -6.70
C VAL A 678 32.92 15.15 -6.14
N GLN A 679 33.54 15.02 -4.96
CA GLN A 679 33.60 13.80 -4.16
C GLN A 679 32.97 14.05 -2.79
N ILE A 680 32.10 13.15 -2.35
CA ILE A 680 31.47 13.14 -1.02
C ILE A 680 31.71 11.75 -0.42
N ASP A 681 32.40 11.65 0.72
CA ASP A 681 32.68 10.36 1.35
C ASP A 681 31.48 9.86 2.18
N GLU A 682 31.04 10.65 3.17
CA GLU A 682 29.94 10.27 4.05
C GLU A 682 29.15 11.48 4.58
N VAL A 683 27.83 11.43 4.46
CA VAL A 683 26.91 12.46 4.99
C VAL A 683 25.89 11.81 5.92
N TYR A 684 25.91 12.19 7.18
CA TYR A 684 24.75 12.09 8.05
C TYR A 684 23.99 13.42 8.03
N VAL A 685 22.68 13.39 7.78
CA VAL A 685 21.84 14.59 7.79
C VAL A 685 20.46 14.31 8.38
N SER A 686 20.05 15.14 9.35
CA SER A 686 18.74 15.00 10.00
C SER A 686 18.02 16.32 10.24
N GLY A 687 16.69 16.28 10.24
CA GLY A 687 15.82 17.37 10.70
C GLY A 687 15.81 18.63 9.82
N THR A 688 16.17 18.51 8.54
CA THR A 688 16.02 19.57 7.55
C THR A 688 14.54 19.89 7.32
N SER A 689 14.18 21.16 7.11
CA SER A 689 12.86 21.55 6.61
C SER A 689 12.78 21.58 5.07
N SER A 690 13.78 20.98 4.42
CA SER A 690 14.00 20.88 2.98
C SER A 690 14.79 19.58 2.72
N HIS A 691 15.60 19.52 1.66
CA HIS A 691 16.42 18.36 1.30
C HIS A 691 17.59 18.13 2.26
N GLY A 692 18.05 16.87 2.33
CA GLY A 692 19.30 16.48 2.97
C GLY A 692 20.53 16.85 2.13
N LEU A 693 20.54 16.40 0.87
CA LEU A 693 21.53 16.74 -0.16
C LEU A 693 20.79 17.05 -1.48
N GLU A 694 21.03 18.21 -2.07
CA GLU A 694 20.50 18.60 -3.39
C GLU A 694 21.62 19.13 -4.31
N THR A 695 21.81 18.49 -5.47
CA THR A 695 22.60 19.05 -6.58
C THR A 695 21.72 19.90 -7.52
N TYR A 696 22.29 20.75 -8.38
CA TYR A 696 21.60 21.34 -9.53
C TYR A 696 22.59 21.81 -10.62
N GLY A 697 22.58 21.18 -11.81
CA GLY A 697 23.49 21.55 -12.90
C GLY A 697 24.93 21.09 -12.64
N VAL A 698 25.14 19.85 -12.23
CA VAL A 698 26.45 19.29 -11.80
C VAL A 698 26.94 18.23 -12.77
N ASP A 699 28.22 18.31 -13.18
CA ASP A 699 28.88 17.32 -14.06
C ASP A 699 30.02 16.61 -13.33
N GLY A 700 29.88 15.32 -13.06
CA GLY A 700 30.90 14.53 -12.37
C GLY A 700 30.79 14.67 -10.85
N ILE A 701 30.00 13.78 -10.23
CA ILE A 701 29.90 13.68 -8.77
C ILE A 701 29.97 12.23 -8.29
N LYS A 702 30.83 11.96 -7.31
CA LYS A 702 30.94 10.67 -6.61
C LYS A 702 30.47 10.85 -5.17
N ILE A 703 29.53 10.02 -4.73
CA ILE A 703 28.97 10.01 -3.38
C ILE A 703 29.15 8.62 -2.80
N GLY A 704 29.73 8.51 -1.61
CA GLY A 704 29.71 7.29 -0.82
C GLY A 704 28.34 7.08 -0.18
N MET A 705 28.27 7.24 1.14
CA MET A 705 27.04 6.99 1.89
C MET A 705 26.32 8.29 2.30
N VAL A 706 25.01 8.37 2.06
CA VAL A 706 24.14 9.41 2.63
C VAL A 706 23.10 8.76 3.54
N THR A 707 23.08 9.15 4.81
CA THR A 707 22.06 8.77 5.80
C THR A 707 21.17 9.97 6.09
N ALA A 708 19.96 9.96 5.54
CA ALA A 708 18.96 11.02 5.64
C ALA A 708 17.83 10.62 6.60
N VAL A 709 17.68 11.38 7.68
CA VAL A 709 16.78 11.05 8.82
C VAL A 709 15.81 12.19 9.09
N ASP A 710 14.50 11.95 9.01
CA ASP A 710 13.50 13.00 9.26
C ASP A 710 13.70 14.27 8.39
N THR A 711 14.16 14.11 7.13
CA THR A 711 14.30 15.23 6.18
C THR A 711 12.94 15.65 5.63
N GLY A 712 12.64 16.96 5.62
CA GLY A 712 11.35 17.48 5.18
C GLY A 712 11.02 17.19 3.72
N TYR A 713 12.02 17.27 2.83
CA TYR A 713 11.95 16.80 1.44
C TYR A 713 12.95 15.65 1.23
N SER A 714 13.41 15.40 -0.01
CA SER A 714 14.24 14.24 -0.33
C SER A 714 15.51 14.14 0.51
N GLY A 715 15.93 12.91 0.82
CA GLY A 715 17.22 12.64 1.44
C GLY A 715 18.36 13.04 0.51
N VAL A 716 18.36 12.49 -0.70
CA VAL A 716 19.17 12.90 -1.85
C VAL A 716 18.27 13.31 -3.01
N LEU A 717 18.54 14.46 -3.61
CA LEU A 717 17.96 14.91 -4.87
C LEU A 717 19.08 15.22 -5.86
N LEU A 718 19.17 14.42 -6.92
CA LEU A 718 19.94 14.76 -8.11
C LEU A 718 19.06 15.55 -9.08
N ASN A 719 19.39 16.83 -9.27
CA ASN A 719 18.63 17.78 -10.09
C ASN A 719 19.53 18.20 -11.25
N ASP A 720 19.08 18.07 -12.50
CA ASP A 720 19.85 18.47 -13.71
C ASP A 720 21.35 18.09 -13.63
N THR A 721 21.62 16.84 -13.23
CA THR A 721 22.97 16.34 -12.90
C THR A 721 23.34 15.20 -13.84
N ILE A 722 24.61 15.14 -14.22
CA ILE A 722 25.17 14.14 -15.14
C ILE A 722 26.47 13.55 -14.57
N ASN A 723 26.85 12.36 -15.04
CA ASN A 723 28.06 11.65 -14.63
C ASN A 723 28.16 11.47 -13.11
N ALA A 724 27.11 10.88 -12.51
CA ALA A 724 26.99 10.67 -11.08
C ALA A 724 27.19 9.20 -10.67
N GLU A 725 27.92 8.98 -9.59
CA GLU A 725 28.03 7.69 -8.90
C GLU A 725 27.62 7.87 -7.43
N VAL A 726 26.75 6.99 -6.91
CA VAL A 726 26.24 7.04 -5.54
C VAL A 726 26.28 5.64 -4.93
N ASP A 727 27.10 5.40 -3.91
CA ASP A 727 27.28 4.06 -3.34
C ASP A 727 26.04 3.64 -2.52
N THR A 728 25.56 4.44 -1.56
CA THR A 728 24.30 4.12 -0.84
C THR A 728 23.52 5.32 -0.33
N VAL A 729 22.19 5.28 -0.49
CA VAL A 729 21.24 6.22 0.11
C VAL A 729 20.37 5.50 1.14
N TYR A 730 20.52 5.85 2.42
CA TYR A 730 19.65 5.45 3.51
C TYR A 730 18.64 6.55 3.83
N GLY A 731 17.34 6.26 3.74
CA GLY A 731 16.26 7.21 4.04
C GLY A 731 15.31 6.70 5.13
N TYR A 732 15.44 7.23 6.36
CA TYR A 732 14.55 6.91 7.49
C TYR A 732 13.61 8.09 7.77
N ARG A 733 12.31 7.91 7.50
CA ARG A 733 11.29 8.98 7.49
C ARG A 733 11.61 10.19 6.59
N ALA A 734 12.60 10.08 5.70
CA ALA A 734 12.90 11.08 4.69
C ALA A 734 11.67 11.37 3.80
N ALA A 735 11.37 12.65 3.57
CA ALA A 735 10.21 13.13 2.83
C ALA A 735 8.83 12.71 3.39
N SER A 736 8.73 12.22 4.64
CA SER A 736 7.48 11.67 5.17
C SER A 736 6.33 12.69 5.17
N GLY A 737 5.14 12.25 4.77
CA GLY A 737 3.97 13.13 4.57
C GLY A 737 4.02 14.01 3.31
N THR A 738 5.01 13.87 2.43
CA THR A 738 5.16 14.68 1.21
C THR A 738 5.17 13.83 -0.08
N GLY A 739 5.26 14.48 -1.24
CA GLY A 739 5.45 13.81 -2.54
C GLY A 739 6.91 13.51 -2.92
N TYR A 740 7.89 13.84 -2.06
CA TYR A 740 9.32 13.60 -2.29
C TYR A 740 9.75 12.17 -1.89
N ALA A 741 11.03 11.84 -2.04
CA ALA A 741 11.56 10.47 -1.94
C ALA A 741 12.92 10.41 -1.23
N ALA A 742 13.30 9.28 -0.65
CA ALA A 742 14.64 9.08 -0.09
C ALA A 742 15.74 9.39 -1.12
N PHE A 743 15.60 8.85 -2.34
CA PHE A 743 16.37 9.22 -3.53
C PHE A 743 15.44 9.79 -4.61
N ARG A 744 15.76 10.96 -5.17
CA ARG A 744 15.00 11.59 -6.25
C ARG A 744 15.92 12.04 -7.39
N MET A 745 15.46 11.85 -8.63
CA MET A 745 16.05 12.42 -9.84
C MET A 745 15.05 13.41 -10.46
N ALA A 746 15.48 14.62 -10.80
CA ALA A 746 14.59 15.66 -11.34
C ALA A 746 15.22 16.48 -12.45
N ASN A 747 14.35 17.01 -13.32
CA ASN A 747 14.63 18.08 -14.30
C ASN A 747 15.87 17.78 -15.15
N ARG A 748 15.78 16.88 -16.15
CA ARG A 748 16.88 16.53 -17.07
C ARG A 748 18.09 15.85 -16.44
N ASN A 749 18.00 15.40 -15.19
CA ASN A 749 19.00 14.53 -14.60
C ASN A 749 19.30 13.32 -15.50
N GLY A 750 20.58 13.10 -15.82
CA GLY A 750 21.09 12.07 -16.73
C GLY A 750 21.05 12.40 -18.22
N HIS A 751 20.60 13.58 -18.63
CA HIS A 751 20.45 13.97 -20.04
C HIS A 751 21.75 14.57 -20.62
N ILE A 752 22.33 13.92 -21.64
CA ILE A 752 23.51 14.44 -22.38
C ILE A 752 23.19 14.42 -23.87
N ASP A 753 23.42 15.53 -24.57
CA ASP A 753 23.29 15.66 -26.04
C ASP A 753 21.96 15.10 -26.65
N ASP A 754 20.84 15.40 -25.98
CA ASP A 754 19.47 14.90 -26.28
C ASP A 754 19.27 13.36 -26.13
N ASP A 755 20.17 12.68 -25.41
CA ASP A 755 20.12 11.25 -25.08
C ASP A 755 20.19 10.98 -23.55
N TYR A 756 19.88 9.74 -23.15
CA TYR A 756 19.99 9.21 -21.79
C TYR A 756 20.86 7.94 -21.72
N THR A 757 21.97 7.85 -22.46
CA THR A 757 22.99 6.80 -22.24
C THR A 757 23.39 6.75 -20.75
N PRO A 758 23.48 5.57 -20.11
CA PRO A 758 23.63 5.50 -18.65
C PRO A 758 24.86 6.22 -18.11
N ASN A 759 24.61 7.17 -17.20
CA ASN A 759 25.58 8.07 -16.61
C ASN A 759 25.27 8.41 -15.13
N ILE A 760 24.17 7.89 -14.58
CA ILE A 760 23.82 7.93 -13.16
C ILE A 760 23.86 6.50 -12.61
N PHE A 761 24.80 6.19 -11.73
CA PHE A 761 24.97 4.87 -11.14
C PHE A 761 24.70 4.93 -9.64
N VAL A 762 23.83 4.05 -9.13
CA VAL A 762 23.45 4.00 -7.71
C VAL A 762 23.57 2.57 -7.19
N GLY A 763 24.41 2.33 -6.18
CA GLY A 763 24.63 1.00 -5.61
C GLY A 763 23.41 0.46 -4.89
N GLU A 764 22.96 1.14 -3.82
CA GLU A 764 21.76 0.73 -3.08
C GLU A 764 20.91 1.93 -2.59
N VAL A 765 19.58 1.79 -2.65
CA VAL A 765 18.62 2.72 -2.03
C VAL A 765 17.78 1.98 -0.99
N ILE A 766 18.00 2.32 0.29
CA ILE A 766 17.31 1.72 1.44
C ILE A 766 16.35 2.76 2.02
N ALA A 767 15.07 2.44 2.15
CA ALA A 767 14.06 3.37 2.65
C ALA A 767 13.05 2.72 3.61
N ARG A 768 12.71 3.45 4.69
CA ARG A 768 11.69 3.08 5.69
C ARG A 768 10.88 4.31 6.13
N HIS A 769 9.55 4.18 6.18
CA HIS A 769 8.60 5.17 6.74
C HIS A 769 8.63 6.60 6.13
N GLY A 770 9.34 6.77 5.01
CA GLY A 770 9.45 8.02 4.27
C GLY A 770 8.26 8.30 3.35
N GLY A 771 8.35 9.39 2.58
CA GLY A 771 7.35 9.72 1.55
C GLY A 771 7.32 8.67 0.44
N ARG A 772 8.49 8.42 -0.16
CA ARG A 772 8.77 7.39 -1.19
C ARG A 772 10.19 6.89 -1.00
N GLY A 773 10.54 5.75 -1.59
CA GLY A 773 11.94 5.33 -1.73
C GLY A 773 12.61 6.04 -2.90
N ILE A 774 12.10 5.83 -4.11
CA ILE A 774 12.63 6.38 -5.37
C ILE A 774 11.59 7.24 -6.09
N PHE A 775 12.01 8.38 -6.65
CA PHE A 775 11.19 9.19 -7.55
C PHE A 775 12.02 9.74 -8.73
N SER A 776 11.72 9.33 -9.97
CA SER A 776 12.25 9.98 -11.18
C SER A 776 11.17 10.85 -11.81
N VAL A 777 11.49 12.09 -12.18
CA VAL A 777 10.47 13.07 -12.60
C VAL A 777 11.00 14.18 -13.51
N SER A 778 10.09 14.79 -14.29
CA SER A 778 10.38 15.96 -15.14
C SER A 778 11.51 15.71 -16.16
N ARG A 779 11.33 14.67 -16.99
CA ARG A 779 12.31 14.21 -17.98
C ARG A 779 13.65 13.85 -17.34
N SER A 780 13.70 12.79 -16.52
CA SER A 780 14.94 12.34 -15.86
C SER A 780 15.22 10.86 -16.13
N GLY A 781 16.48 10.49 -16.28
CA GLY A 781 16.84 9.20 -16.86
C GLY A 781 18.32 8.85 -16.74
N GLY A 782 18.79 7.98 -17.63
CA GLY A 782 20.21 7.59 -17.74
C GLY A 782 20.73 6.85 -16.50
N ALA A 783 19.84 6.13 -15.81
CA ALA A 783 20.07 5.68 -14.45
C ALA A 783 20.10 4.15 -14.32
N VAL A 784 21.11 3.64 -13.62
CA VAL A 784 21.20 2.24 -13.18
C VAL A 784 21.24 2.23 -11.66
N ILE A 785 20.27 1.56 -11.04
CA ILE A 785 20.18 1.36 -9.59
C ILE A 785 20.36 -0.14 -9.34
N ASP A 786 21.47 -0.53 -8.71
CA ASP A 786 21.83 -1.95 -8.61
C ASP A 786 20.94 -2.70 -7.63
N ARG A 787 20.65 -2.14 -6.44
CA ARG A 787 19.74 -2.74 -5.45
C ARG A 787 18.82 -1.72 -4.78
N ILE A 788 17.67 -2.22 -4.31
CA ILE A 788 16.70 -1.45 -3.49
C ILE A 788 16.16 -2.26 -2.32
N ASP A 789 15.88 -1.59 -1.20
CA ASP A 789 15.18 -2.16 -0.04
C ASP A 789 14.21 -1.10 0.49
N ILE A 790 12.99 -1.09 -0.04
CA ILE A 790 12.01 -0.03 0.19
C ILE A 790 10.75 -0.62 0.83
N ALA A 791 10.50 -0.26 2.10
CA ALA A 791 9.31 -0.73 2.83
C ALA A 791 8.59 0.40 3.58
N HIS A 792 7.28 0.20 3.79
CA HIS A 792 6.43 1.05 4.63
C HIS A 792 6.41 2.54 4.27
N THR A 793 6.56 2.90 3.00
CA THR A 793 6.47 4.30 2.54
C THR A 793 5.03 4.83 2.57
N GLY A 794 4.85 6.12 2.88
CA GLY A 794 3.54 6.78 2.95
C GLY A 794 2.89 7.08 1.59
N ASN A 795 3.63 6.88 0.50
CA ASN A 795 3.21 7.00 -0.90
C ASN A 795 4.02 6.00 -1.75
N ASN A 796 3.77 5.86 -3.06
CA ASN A 796 4.39 4.84 -3.92
C ASN A 796 5.90 4.72 -3.68
N ALA A 797 6.34 3.53 -3.29
CA ALA A 797 7.71 3.15 -2.97
C ALA A 797 8.67 3.56 -4.09
N ILE A 798 8.24 3.35 -5.33
CA ILE A 798 8.88 3.83 -6.56
C ILE A 798 7.84 4.58 -7.38
N LEU A 799 8.16 5.80 -7.81
CA LEU A 799 7.42 6.52 -8.84
C LEU A 799 8.36 6.90 -9.97
N LEU A 800 8.08 6.47 -11.20
CA LEU A 800 8.81 6.88 -12.40
C LEU A 800 7.85 7.66 -13.29
N GLU A 801 8.10 8.96 -13.46
CA GLU A 801 7.21 9.90 -14.15
C GLU A 801 7.91 10.65 -15.28
N ASN A 802 7.56 10.31 -16.52
CA ASN A 802 8.27 10.77 -17.72
C ASN A 802 9.79 10.48 -17.60
N GLY A 803 10.12 9.25 -17.20
CA GLY A 803 11.50 8.76 -17.09
C GLY A 803 11.98 7.99 -18.33
N TYR A 804 13.29 8.00 -18.57
CA TYR A 804 13.89 7.44 -19.79
C TYR A 804 15.17 6.65 -19.48
N ASN A 805 15.33 5.46 -20.06
CA ASN A 805 16.51 4.60 -19.86
C ASN A 805 16.87 4.43 -18.37
N ILE A 806 15.97 3.82 -17.60
CA ILE A 806 16.10 3.60 -16.15
C ILE A 806 16.11 2.09 -15.89
N THR A 807 17.19 1.60 -15.30
CA THR A 807 17.34 0.20 -14.88
C THR A 807 17.35 0.09 -13.35
N ILE A 808 16.59 -0.87 -12.81
CA ILE A 808 16.65 -1.31 -11.40
C ILE A 808 16.97 -2.80 -11.41
N ASN A 809 18.14 -3.21 -10.89
CA ASN A 809 18.69 -4.55 -11.10
C ASN A 809 18.28 -5.62 -10.07
N GLY A 810 17.73 -5.25 -8.91
CA GLY A 810 17.18 -6.21 -7.94
C GLY A 810 16.83 -5.64 -6.57
N GLY A 811 16.43 -6.53 -5.65
CA GLY A 811 16.09 -6.20 -4.26
C GLY A 811 14.62 -6.40 -3.90
N ILE A 812 14.08 -5.57 -3.01
CA ILE A 812 12.72 -5.72 -2.46
C ILE A 812 11.92 -4.42 -2.38
N VAL A 813 10.61 -4.52 -2.67
CA VAL A 813 9.59 -3.51 -2.37
C VAL A 813 8.49 -4.15 -1.52
N GLU A 814 8.22 -3.59 -0.34
CA GLU A 814 7.23 -4.12 0.60
C GLU A 814 6.16 -3.09 1.03
N GLY A 815 4.91 -3.56 1.01
CA GLY A 815 3.74 -2.86 1.56
C GLY A 815 2.89 -2.13 0.53
N GLN A 816 1.72 -1.69 0.97
CA GLN A 816 0.56 -1.30 0.13
C GLN A 816 0.86 -0.27 -0.97
N ASN A 817 1.82 0.62 -0.77
CA ASN A 817 2.16 1.69 -1.69
C ASN A 817 3.26 1.27 -2.67
N GLY A 818 2.95 0.44 -3.66
CA GLY A 818 3.96 -0.19 -4.52
C GLY A 818 4.61 0.68 -5.61
N ILE A 819 4.98 0.03 -6.71
CA ILE A 819 5.70 0.60 -7.86
C ILE A 819 4.71 1.21 -8.85
N ARG A 820 4.95 2.46 -9.27
CA ARG A 820 4.12 3.16 -10.24
C ARG A 820 4.92 3.79 -11.38
N ILE A 821 4.51 3.49 -12.61
CA ILE A 821 4.85 4.27 -13.81
C ILE A 821 3.71 5.27 -14.08
N SER A 822 4.01 6.55 -14.20
CA SER A 822 3.06 7.64 -14.52
C SER A 822 3.63 8.58 -15.60
N ALA A 823 2.81 9.49 -16.12
CA ALA A 823 3.28 10.53 -17.03
C ALA A 823 2.40 11.78 -16.93
N ARG A 824 3.02 12.96 -16.89
CA ARG A 824 2.37 14.24 -17.22
C ARG A 824 2.35 14.41 -18.73
N ALA A 825 1.27 15.03 -19.23
CA ALA A 825 1.04 15.25 -20.67
C ALA A 825 1.90 16.36 -21.28
N GLU A 826 2.65 17.11 -20.48
CA GLU A 826 3.56 18.18 -20.89
C GLU A 826 4.93 17.66 -21.39
N PHE A 827 5.23 16.37 -21.18
CA PHE A 827 6.47 15.71 -21.61
C PHE A 827 6.16 14.42 -22.37
N PRO A 828 7.10 13.89 -23.18
CA PRO A 828 6.98 12.55 -23.74
C PRO A 828 6.74 11.51 -22.64
N ASN A 829 5.93 10.49 -22.94
CA ASN A 829 5.69 9.37 -22.03
C ASN A 829 6.99 8.59 -21.77
N ASN A 830 7.05 7.81 -20.70
CA ASN A 830 8.23 7.02 -20.30
C ASN A 830 8.74 6.13 -21.43
N SER A 831 10.06 5.97 -21.52
CA SER A 831 10.68 4.97 -22.40
C SER A 831 11.79 4.17 -21.71
N ASP A 832 12.01 2.94 -22.18
CA ASP A 832 13.21 2.14 -21.87
C ASP A 832 13.44 1.94 -20.37
N ILE A 833 12.40 1.54 -19.64
CA ILE A 833 12.49 1.27 -18.21
C ILE A 833 12.56 -0.24 -17.99
N LEU A 834 13.62 -0.71 -17.33
CA LEU A 834 13.82 -2.09 -16.93
C LEU A 834 13.81 -2.20 -15.40
N VAL A 835 12.90 -2.99 -14.84
CA VAL A 835 12.92 -3.39 -13.42
C VAL A 835 13.07 -4.90 -13.38
N GLN A 836 14.11 -5.42 -12.72
CA GLN A 836 14.41 -6.85 -12.75
C GLN A 836 14.87 -7.43 -11.42
N ASN A 837 14.75 -8.76 -11.28
CA ASN A 837 15.20 -9.55 -10.12
C ASN A 837 14.65 -9.03 -8.78
N LEU A 838 13.37 -8.69 -8.75
CA LEU A 838 12.75 -7.92 -7.67
C LEU A 838 11.65 -8.71 -6.96
N THR A 839 11.73 -8.80 -5.62
CA THR A 839 10.63 -9.29 -4.79
C THR A 839 9.66 -8.16 -4.48
N VAL A 840 8.37 -8.41 -4.68
CA VAL A 840 7.28 -7.45 -4.45
C VAL A 840 6.30 -8.08 -3.45
N ARG A 841 6.36 -7.65 -2.18
CA ARG A 841 5.63 -8.25 -1.05
C ARG A 841 4.48 -7.37 -0.58
N ASN A 842 3.25 -7.90 -0.55
CA ASN A 842 2.04 -7.19 -0.12
C ASN A 842 1.87 -5.81 -0.83
N SER A 843 2.18 -5.75 -2.12
CA SER A 843 2.40 -4.50 -2.86
C SER A 843 1.92 -4.58 -4.33
N SER A 844 1.96 -3.46 -5.06
CA SER A 844 1.42 -3.35 -6.42
C SER A 844 2.44 -2.90 -7.45
N ILE A 845 2.49 -3.53 -8.63
CA ILE A 845 3.10 -2.92 -9.84
C ILE A 845 1.96 -2.32 -10.68
N ILE A 846 2.05 -1.04 -11.07
CA ILE A 846 1.04 -0.39 -11.93
C ILE A 846 1.74 0.44 -13.02
N GLU A 847 1.38 0.19 -14.28
CA GLU A 847 1.86 0.93 -15.47
C GLU A 847 0.71 1.71 -16.13
N ARG A 848 0.54 2.99 -15.77
CA ARG A 848 -0.56 3.82 -16.30
C ARG A 848 -0.14 5.30 -16.44
N PRO A 849 0.03 5.83 -17.67
CA PRO A 849 -0.15 5.16 -18.96
C PRO A 849 0.95 4.12 -19.25
N ILE A 850 0.66 3.21 -20.20
CA ILE A 850 1.65 2.27 -20.77
C ILE A 850 2.74 3.07 -21.49
N GLY A 851 4.01 2.78 -21.22
CA GLY A 851 5.17 3.45 -21.83
C GLY A 851 5.69 2.77 -23.10
N GLU A 852 6.81 3.24 -23.62
CA GLU A 852 7.56 2.58 -24.70
C GLU A 852 8.68 1.71 -24.10
N ASN A 853 8.80 0.45 -24.52
CA ASN A 853 9.85 -0.46 -24.03
C ASN A 853 9.98 -0.54 -22.47
N ILE A 854 8.84 -0.55 -21.76
CA ILE A 854 8.79 -0.79 -20.31
C ILE A 854 8.79 -2.30 -20.06
N GLN A 855 9.68 -2.79 -19.20
CA GLN A 855 9.85 -4.21 -18.92
C GLN A 855 10.04 -4.49 -17.42
N PHE A 856 9.28 -5.46 -16.91
CA PHE A 856 9.48 -6.07 -15.61
C PHE A 856 9.99 -7.51 -15.80
N LEU A 857 11.17 -7.88 -15.33
CA LEU A 857 11.77 -9.21 -15.57
C LEU A 857 12.11 -9.95 -14.28
N ASN A 858 11.92 -11.28 -14.25
CA ASN A 858 12.31 -12.11 -13.11
C ASN A 858 11.74 -11.58 -11.77
N ILE A 859 10.45 -11.24 -11.77
CA ILE A 859 9.76 -10.68 -10.60
C ILE A 859 9.21 -11.79 -9.71
N THR A 860 9.41 -11.70 -8.40
CA THR A 860 8.80 -12.57 -7.40
C THR A 860 7.65 -11.82 -6.71
N LEU A 861 6.45 -12.41 -6.66
CA LEU A 861 5.28 -11.84 -5.97
C LEU A 861 5.02 -12.60 -4.66
N GLU A 862 4.90 -11.88 -3.55
CA GLU A 862 4.65 -12.47 -2.23
C GLU A 862 3.45 -11.84 -1.52
N GLY A 863 2.66 -12.66 -0.83
CA GLY A 863 1.45 -12.22 -0.11
C GLY A 863 0.37 -11.66 -1.05
N ASN A 864 -0.32 -10.61 -0.62
CA ASN A 864 -1.43 -10.00 -1.36
C ASN A 864 -0.97 -9.06 -2.49
N SER A 865 0.10 -9.43 -3.20
CA SER A 865 0.69 -8.59 -4.25
C SER A 865 -0.10 -8.62 -5.57
N THR A 866 -0.06 -7.52 -6.32
CA THR A 866 -0.85 -7.30 -7.54
C THR A 866 -0.01 -6.68 -8.66
N VAL A 867 -0.37 -6.97 -9.92
CA VAL A 867 0.33 -6.44 -11.11
C VAL A 867 -0.68 -5.97 -12.16
N GLU A 868 -0.46 -4.75 -12.64
CA GLU A 868 -1.09 -4.21 -13.85
C GLU A 868 -0.01 -3.52 -14.70
N ALA A 869 0.76 -4.32 -15.45
CA ALA A 869 1.81 -3.88 -16.37
C ALA A 869 1.65 -4.53 -17.76
N ASN A 870 2.12 -3.87 -18.81
CA ASN A 870 1.99 -4.32 -20.20
C ASN A 870 2.97 -5.44 -20.57
N TYR A 871 4.14 -5.51 -19.90
CA TYR A 871 5.10 -6.59 -20.09
C TYR A 871 5.79 -6.96 -18.76
N ILE A 872 5.57 -8.19 -18.31
CA ILE A 872 6.19 -8.78 -17.13
C ILE A 872 6.61 -10.23 -17.37
N THR A 873 7.77 -10.63 -16.83
CA THR A 873 8.10 -12.04 -16.57
C THR A 873 8.31 -12.25 -15.07
N TYR A 874 7.87 -13.41 -14.59
CA TYR A 874 8.08 -13.85 -13.21
C TYR A 874 9.37 -14.68 -13.11
N ALA A 875 9.85 -14.89 -11.89
CA ALA A 875 10.86 -15.91 -11.64
C ALA A 875 10.35 -17.30 -12.04
N GLU A 876 11.22 -18.14 -12.58
CA GLU A 876 10.93 -19.57 -12.72
C GLU A 876 11.09 -20.22 -11.34
N ASP A 877 10.08 -20.97 -10.90
CA ASP A 877 10.14 -21.71 -9.63
C ASP A 877 11.34 -22.66 -9.65
N ILE A 878 12.32 -22.40 -8.79
CA ILE A 878 13.47 -23.30 -8.57
C ILE A 878 12.99 -24.44 -7.67
N ASP A 879 12.27 -25.38 -8.27
CA ASP A 879 11.91 -26.67 -7.69
C ASP A 879 13.16 -27.35 -7.07
N GLU A 880 12.95 -28.09 -5.98
CA GLU A 880 14.04 -28.69 -5.18
C GLU A 880 15.05 -29.49 -6.05
N PRO A 881 16.35 -29.51 -5.70
CA PRO A 881 17.41 -30.10 -6.51
C PRO A 881 17.11 -31.55 -6.88
N GLY A 882 16.75 -31.75 -8.16
CA GLY A 882 15.89 -32.84 -8.59
C GLY A 882 16.35 -34.27 -8.29
N GLU A 883 15.38 -35.16 -8.06
CA GLU A 883 15.63 -36.57 -7.82
C GLU A 883 16.36 -37.26 -8.99
N ASP A 884 17.44 -37.97 -8.64
CA ASP A 884 18.26 -38.78 -9.54
C ASP A 884 17.44 -39.94 -10.13
N THR A 885 16.86 -39.71 -11.32
CA THR A 885 16.03 -40.68 -12.06
C THR A 885 16.89 -41.75 -12.78
N ASN A 886 17.69 -42.47 -11.99
CA ASN A 886 18.26 -43.76 -12.36
C ASN A 886 17.13 -44.82 -12.47
N ASP A 887 16.46 -44.90 -13.63
CA ASP A 887 15.57 -46.01 -13.99
C ASP A 887 16.31 -47.09 -14.81
N PRO A 888 16.51 -48.32 -14.28
CA PRO A 888 17.29 -49.36 -14.96
C PRO A 888 16.45 -50.60 -15.31
N ASP A 889 15.85 -50.66 -16.52
CA ASP A 889 15.54 -51.94 -17.21
C ASP A 889 15.06 -51.76 -18.69
N GLU A 890 15.98 -51.53 -19.64
CA GLU A 890 15.87 -52.10 -21.00
C GLU A 890 17.26 -52.57 -21.49
N GLU A 891 17.54 -53.87 -21.37
CA GLU A 891 18.82 -54.51 -21.73
C GLU A 891 18.77 -55.25 -23.08
N ALA A 892 19.77 -54.96 -23.92
CA ALA A 892 20.45 -55.83 -24.91
C ALA A 892 19.70 -56.52 -26.07
N ASP A 893 20.06 -56.14 -27.30
CA ASP A 893 20.64 -56.96 -28.39
C ASP A 893 20.74 -56.09 -29.67
N ASP A 894 21.70 -56.18 -30.61
CA ASP A 894 22.88 -57.05 -30.84
C ASP A 894 23.93 -56.22 -31.67
N PRO A 895 25.26 -56.28 -31.40
CA PRO A 895 26.24 -55.37 -32.04
C PRO A 895 27.15 -56.04 -33.08
N ASP A 896 27.31 -55.45 -34.28
CA ASP A 896 28.52 -55.70 -35.10
C ASP A 896 28.85 -54.65 -36.21
N GLN A 897 30.11 -54.71 -36.65
CA GLN A 897 30.76 -54.11 -37.84
C GLN A 897 31.44 -52.73 -37.72
N VAL A 898 32.77 -52.78 -37.61
CA VAL A 898 33.75 -51.68 -37.73
C VAL A 898 34.44 -51.71 -39.10
N THR A 899 34.63 -50.57 -39.76
CA THR A 899 35.83 -50.21 -40.58
C THR A 899 35.70 -48.83 -41.27
N GLY A 900 36.77 -48.03 -41.34
CA GLY A 900 37.04 -47.20 -42.54
C GLY A 900 37.47 -45.73 -42.39
N ASP A 901 38.72 -45.49 -41.95
CA ASP A 901 39.50 -44.24 -42.21
C ASP A 901 40.37 -44.41 -43.50
N PRO A 902 41.02 -43.38 -44.10
CA PRO A 902 40.57 -41.99 -44.36
C PRO A 902 41.13 -41.35 -45.69
N VAL A 903 40.84 -40.05 -45.93
CA VAL A 903 41.54 -39.03 -46.81
C VAL A 903 41.52 -39.10 -48.36
N GLU A 904 41.17 -37.94 -48.98
CA GLU A 904 41.68 -37.21 -50.19
C GLU A 904 40.49 -36.46 -50.84
N GLY A 905 40.52 -35.22 -51.38
CA GLY A 905 41.50 -34.14 -51.66
C GLY A 905 40.78 -33.11 -52.61
N THR A 906 41.24 -31.91 -52.99
CA THR A 906 42.45 -31.08 -52.79
C THR A 906 42.14 -29.58 -53.08
N ASP A 907 43.15 -28.70 -52.97
CA ASP A 907 43.37 -27.39 -53.68
C ASP A 907 43.32 -26.07 -52.88
N ASP A 908 44.36 -25.25 -53.14
CA ASP A 908 44.87 -23.96 -52.60
C ASP A 908 45.93 -23.46 -53.65
N PRO A 909 46.60 -22.26 -53.67
CA PRO A 909 46.82 -21.24 -52.62
C PRO A 909 46.91 -19.74 -53.12
N ASP A 910 47.64 -18.91 -52.35
CA ASP A 910 48.21 -17.54 -52.58
C ASP A 910 47.24 -16.33 -52.38
N GLU A 911 47.43 -15.46 -51.37
CA GLU A 911 48.45 -14.37 -51.17
C GLU A 911 48.20 -13.07 -51.97
N GLY A 912 48.36 -11.84 -51.46
CA GLY A 912 48.66 -11.36 -50.10
C GLY A 912 49.14 -9.88 -50.04
N THR A 913 49.00 -9.20 -48.88
CA THR A 913 49.64 -7.91 -48.46
C THR A 913 49.26 -6.57 -49.16
N GLY A 914 49.31 -5.44 -48.41
CA GLY A 914 49.63 -4.11 -48.99
C GLY A 914 48.81 -2.87 -48.55
N ASP A 915 49.34 -2.09 -47.61
CA ASP A 915 49.09 -0.65 -47.31
C ASP A 915 50.35 0.15 -47.80
N PRO A 916 50.41 1.49 -48.04
CA PRO A 916 49.46 2.61 -47.84
C PRO A 916 49.32 3.59 -49.06
N GLY A 917 48.60 4.72 -48.90
CA GLY A 917 48.86 5.95 -49.70
C GLY A 917 47.80 7.06 -49.70
N GLU A 918 48.21 8.30 -49.45
CA GLU A 918 47.41 9.55 -49.48
C GLU A 918 46.97 9.98 -50.91
N GLY A 919 45.91 10.81 -51.04
CA GLY A 919 46.02 12.01 -51.88
C GLY A 919 44.81 12.58 -52.65
N VAL A 920 44.34 13.76 -52.20
CA VAL A 920 44.07 15.00 -52.98
C VAL A 920 42.92 15.05 -54.02
N ASP A 921 41.82 15.71 -53.59
CA ASP A 921 41.08 16.84 -54.20
C ASP A 921 40.41 16.78 -55.60
N ASP A 922 39.70 17.88 -55.89
CA ASP A 922 38.97 18.32 -57.11
C ASP A 922 37.72 17.51 -57.53
N GLU A 923 36.59 18.07 -57.99
CA GLU A 923 35.81 19.33 -57.83
C GLU A 923 34.68 19.27 -58.91
N ASP A 924 33.76 20.23 -58.87
CA ASP A 924 32.91 20.72 -59.98
C ASP A 924 31.76 19.89 -60.62
N GLU A 925 30.55 20.33 -60.23
CA GLU A 925 29.52 20.97 -61.08
C GLU A 925 28.44 20.16 -61.86
N GLU A 926 27.18 20.51 -61.52
CA GLU A 926 26.09 20.95 -62.43
C GLU A 926 25.43 19.95 -63.42
N ALA A 927 24.11 20.00 -63.70
CA ALA A 927 23.02 20.89 -63.26
C ALA A 927 21.63 20.23 -63.43
N ASP A 928 20.58 20.96 -63.01
CA ASP A 928 19.44 21.37 -63.87
C ASP A 928 18.01 20.95 -63.42
N ASN A 929 17.41 21.80 -62.54
CA ASN A 929 16.05 22.40 -62.69
C ASN A 929 14.77 21.52 -62.68
N THR A 930 13.55 21.99 -62.32
CA THR A 930 13.04 23.34 -61.95
C THR A 930 11.72 23.29 -61.16
N ASP A 931 11.31 24.46 -60.62
CA ASP A 931 9.93 24.92 -60.29
C ASP A 931 9.26 24.31 -59.02
N GLY A 932 8.62 25.06 -58.11
CA GLY A 932 8.39 26.52 -57.98
C GLY A 932 6.91 26.83 -57.65
N GLY A 933 6.55 27.77 -56.75
CA GLY A 933 7.33 28.63 -55.85
C GLY A 933 6.43 29.69 -55.13
N ALA A 934 7.07 30.71 -54.51
CA ALA A 934 6.52 31.88 -53.80
C ALA A 934 5.86 31.64 -52.41
N GLY A 935 6.10 32.47 -51.38
CA GLY A 935 7.00 33.63 -51.23
C GLY A 935 7.10 34.06 -49.74
N ASP A 936 8.22 34.60 -49.22
CA ASP A 936 8.78 35.95 -49.46
C ASP A 936 8.06 37.02 -48.57
N SER A 937 8.66 38.03 -47.93
CA SER A 937 10.04 38.64 -47.82
C SER A 937 10.22 39.11 -46.34
N ASP A 938 11.35 39.54 -45.72
CA ASP A 938 12.77 39.90 -46.03
C ASP A 938 13.67 39.53 -44.79
N GLU A 939 14.99 39.80 -44.80
CA GLU A 939 15.96 39.65 -43.67
C GLU A 939 16.46 41.03 -43.12
N GLU A 940 17.08 41.04 -41.92
CA GLU A 940 18.39 41.70 -41.54
C GLU A 940 18.49 42.19 -40.08
N ALA A 941 19.72 42.37 -39.58
CA ALA A 941 20.05 42.71 -38.18
C ALA A 941 20.65 44.13 -37.99
N ASP A 942 20.63 44.64 -36.76
CA ASP A 942 21.52 45.74 -36.28
C ASP A 942 21.56 45.78 -34.71
N ASP A 943 22.67 46.26 -34.17
CA ASP A 943 23.11 46.36 -32.75
C ASP A 943 24.11 47.56 -32.67
N PRO A 944 24.57 48.16 -31.53
CA PRO A 944 24.19 48.09 -30.10
C PRO A 944 23.87 49.49 -29.47
N GLU A 945 23.98 49.59 -28.13
CA GLU A 945 24.53 50.70 -27.30
C GLU A 945 23.62 51.42 -26.27
N GLU A 946 23.83 51.02 -25.00
CA GLU A 946 24.14 51.84 -23.80
C GLU A 946 23.45 53.18 -23.45
N SER A 947 23.07 53.28 -22.16
CA SER A 947 23.07 54.51 -21.30
C SER A 947 21.92 55.53 -21.51
N THR A 948 21.51 56.39 -20.54
CA THR A 948 22.02 56.83 -19.22
C THR A 948 20.91 57.16 -18.19
N ASP A 949 21.31 57.31 -16.91
CA ASP A 949 20.79 58.23 -15.86
C ASP A 949 19.34 58.13 -15.30
N ASP A 950 19.25 57.62 -14.06
CA ASP A 950 18.28 57.99 -13.00
C ASP A 950 18.54 59.44 -12.52
N PRO A 951 17.52 60.28 -12.21
CA PRO A 951 17.11 60.43 -10.79
C PRO A 951 15.65 60.87 -10.47
N ASP A 952 15.22 60.42 -9.28
CA ASP A 952 14.43 61.16 -8.26
C ASP A 952 12.87 61.30 -8.31
N LYS A 953 12.25 60.60 -7.32
CA LYS A 953 11.17 61.04 -6.39
C LYS A 953 9.66 60.97 -6.75
N ASP A 954 8.99 60.12 -5.97
CA ASP A 954 7.81 60.37 -5.12
C ASP A 954 6.58 61.12 -5.68
N VAL A 955 5.42 60.44 -5.77
CA VAL A 955 4.30 60.59 -4.80
C VAL A 955 3.08 59.71 -5.19
N ASN A 956 2.48 59.07 -4.17
CA ASN A 956 1.12 58.48 -4.06
C ASN A 956 -0.01 59.15 -4.89
N ASP A 957 -1.13 58.50 -5.24
CA ASP A 957 -1.78 57.30 -4.65
C ASP A 957 -2.75 56.61 -5.64
N SER A 958 -3.06 55.33 -5.36
CA SER A 958 -4.30 54.57 -5.66
C SER A 958 -4.89 54.40 -7.08
N GLU A 959 -5.17 53.11 -7.38
CA GLU A 959 -6.32 52.52 -8.11
C GLU A 959 -6.36 52.34 -9.65
N GLU A 960 -6.48 51.05 -10.02
CA GLU A 960 -7.07 50.42 -11.23
C GLU A 960 -6.50 50.70 -12.64
N GLY A 961 -5.65 49.76 -13.09
CA GLY A 961 -5.36 49.43 -14.49
C GLY A 961 -4.74 48.02 -14.57
N ALA A 962 -5.16 47.18 -15.51
CA ALA A 962 -4.64 45.83 -15.71
C ALA A 962 -3.58 45.79 -16.83
N ASP A 963 -2.73 44.76 -16.82
CA ASP A 963 -2.70 43.69 -17.83
C ASP A 963 -1.76 42.55 -17.32
N ASP A 964 -1.65 41.44 -18.07
CA ASP A 964 -1.18 40.13 -17.57
C ASP A 964 0.35 39.94 -17.45
N GLU A 965 0.78 39.18 -16.44
CA GLU A 965 1.95 38.29 -16.47
C GLU A 965 1.60 36.95 -15.78
N ASP A 966 2.14 35.83 -16.26
CA ASP A 966 1.70 34.48 -15.90
C ASP A 966 2.04 34.07 -14.44
N GLN A 967 1.01 33.92 -13.61
CA GLN A 967 1.07 33.07 -12.39
C GLN A 967 0.33 31.74 -12.63
N MET A 968 1.04 30.63 -12.42
CA MET A 968 0.44 29.30 -12.44
C MET A 968 -0.59 29.11 -11.30
N PRO A 969 -1.68 28.34 -11.51
CA PRO A 969 -2.79 28.27 -10.56
C PRO A 969 -2.45 27.45 -9.30
N ASP A 970 -2.26 28.15 -8.19
CA ASP A 970 -1.89 27.58 -6.89
C ASP A 970 -3.06 26.84 -6.20
N THR A 971 -3.28 25.59 -6.62
CA THR A 971 -4.42 24.74 -6.23
C THR A 971 -4.24 24.03 -4.88
N ALA A 972 -3.02 23.91 -4.37
CA ALA A 972 -2.75 23.32 -3.06
C ALA A 972 -3.01 24.32 -1.91
N THR A 973 -2.34 25.48 -1.94
CA THR A 973 -2.30 26.44 -0.83
C THR A 973 -3.69 26.94 -0.42
N ASN A 974 -4.57 27.19 -1.40
CA ASN A 974 -5.94 27.61 -1.17
C ASN A 974 -6.79 26.53 -0.45
N THR A 975 -6.56 25.25 -0.74
CA THR A 975 -7.28 24.13 -0.13
C THR A 975 -6.89 23.98 1.34
N TYR A 976 -5.59 23.98 1.64
CA TYR A 976 -5.09 23.91 3.03
C TYR A 976 -5.47 25.14 3.86
N THR A 977 -5.46 26.34 3.28
CA THR A 977 -5.88 27.58 3.96
C THR A 977 -7.35 27.50 4.38
N ASN A 978 -8.24 27.01 3.51
CA ASN A 978 -9.64 26.81 3.85
C ASN A 978 -9.85 25.73 4.92
N LEU A 979 -9.08 24.62 4.88
CA LEU A 979 -9.13 23.59 5.92
C LEU A 979 -8.69 24.13 7.29
N LEU A 980 -7.61 24.90 7.33
CA LEU A 980 -7.07 25.52 8.55
C LEU A 980 -8.06 26.53 9.15
N ILE A 981 -8.70 27.36 8.32
CA ILE A 981 -9.78 28.26 8.74
C ILE A 981 -10.96 27.46 9.31
N GLY A 982 -11.36 26.36 8.66
CA GLY A 982 -12.39 25.45 9.17
C GLY A 982 -12.07 24.89 10.55
N PHE A 983 -10.84 24.41 10.77
CA PHE A 983 -10.37 23.88 12.05
C PHE A 983 -10.31 24.94 13.16
N VAL A 984 -9.84 26.15 12.84
CA VAL A 984 -9.86 27.29 13.78
C VAL A 984 -11.30 27.69 14.14
N LEU A 985 -12.22 27.71 13.17
CA LEU A 985 -13.64 27.98 13.41
C LEU A 985 -14.31 26.88 14.25
N LEU A 986 -13.93 25.62 14.07
CA LEU A 986 -14.38 24.49 14.91
C LEU A 986 -13.96 24.69 16.37
N ILE A 987 -12.69 25.01 16.62
CA ILE A 987 -12.16 25.28 17.97
C ILE A 987 -12.87 26.47 18.62
N ILE A 988 -13.09 27.55 17.86
CA ILE A 988 -13.86 28.73 18.32
C ILE A 988 -15.31 28.34 18.65
N GLY A 989 -15.94 27.50 17.82
CA GLY A 989 -17.30 26.96 18.05
C GLY A 989 -17.39 26.16 19.35
N VAL A 990 -16.44 25.25 19.59
CA VAL A 990 -16.35 24.44 20.82
C VAL A 990 -16.14 25.34 22.06
N LEU A 991 -15.25 26.33 21.99
CA LEU A 991 -15.03 27.30 23.06
C LEU A 991 -16.29 28.13 23.35
N ILE A 992 -17.00 28.57 22.32
CA ILE A 992 -18.29 29.28 22.45
C ILE A 992 -19.36 28.37 23.06
N PHE A 993 -19.46 27.11 22.64
CA PHE A 993 -20.38 26.13 23.22
C PHE A 993 -20.13 25.94 24.73
N PHE A 994 -18.88 25.74 25.14
CA PHE A 994 -18.54 25.66 26.57
C PHE A 994 -18.81 26.98 27.33
N MET A 995 -18.61 28.16 26.73
CA MET A 995 -19.02 29.42 27.35
C MET A 995 -20.54 29.57 27.48
N ILE A 996 -21.31 29.08 26.52
CA ILE A 996 -22.78 29.07 26.56
C ILE A 996 -23.29 28.11 27.63
N GLN A 997 -22.80 26.87 27.67
CA GLN A 997 -23.07 25.90 28.74
C GLN A 997 -22.79 26.50 30.13
N LYS A 998 -21.62 27.12 30.30
CA LYS A 998 -21.20 27.76 31.57
C LYS A 998 -22.07 28.96 31.94
N ARG A 999 -22.64 29.69 30.97
CA ARG A 999 -23.63 30.76 31.21
C ARG A 999 -25.04 30.24 31.51
N LEU A 1000 -25.45 29.12 30.93
CA LEU A 1000 -26.75 28.49 31.17
C LEU A 1000 -26.81 27.80 32.54
N GLY A 1001 -25.73 27.10 32.94
CA GLY A 1001 -25.61 26.48 34.27
C GLY A 1001 -25.75 27.47 35.43
N MET A 1002 -25.30 28.72 35.26
CA MET A 1002 -25.45 29.76 36.29
C MET A 1002 -26.89 30.26 36.50
N LYS A 1003 -27.87 29.89 35.65
CA LYS A 1003 -29.28 30.33 35.77
C LYS A 1003 -30.19 29.37 36.55
N LYS A 1004 -29.69 28.25 37.08
CA LYS A 1004 -30.50 27.22 37.78
C LYS A 1004 -30.43 27.25 39.31
N ASN A 1005 -29.86 28.31 39.92
CA ASN A 1005 -29.71 28.47 41.38
C ASN A 1005 -30.03 29.90 41.88
N ILE A 1006 -31.24 30.40 41.57
CA ILE A 1006 -31.98 31.43 42.35
C ILE A 1006 -33.45 31.02 42.38
#